data_AF-B6W7V6-F1
#
_entry.id   AF-B6W7V6-F1
#
_cell.length_a   1.000
_cell.length_b   1.000
_cell.length_c   1.000
_cell.angle_alpha   90.00
_cell.angle_beta   90.00
_cell.angle_gamma   90.00
#
_symmetry.space_group_name_H-M   'P 1'
#
loop_
_entity.id
_entity.type
_entity.pdbx_description
1 polymer ?
#
loop_
_entity_poly.entity_id
_entity_poly.type
_entity_poly.pdbx_seq_one_letter_code
_entity_poly.pdbx_strand_id
1 'polypeptide(L)'
;MNKDQILKLKNELESLNEKKSNLYFKIEKSKRLISALNSEYKKGKEEFDLSYNKAMEPINENLGKLDKVKSDLDKKKSLYETSIKKLNDEKDQSSKKLSQAKKELDKNEEKLNNSLSSYQKGLREFNYQKENGKNQLAKNFNNLLENQRKLDQANKKFDEEAKKARKEIDGGYKKIKDARENLVNLVDPTYEIDDIFSNKSIDTYYKNSLNMDELSKVFPTFFYFIALLVSLTTIKRYIEEQRVQNGTLKALGYSNFDIGRKFFIYALIPTILGSILGCIIGKYLICKIIFNAYSSGFDILSLDFINSFWIALFTIFLSTLLISLTVYFTSISEVKEQTADLLRPKAPKKGSRIFLEKIKFIWTRLSFMTKITFRNLFRYKARMFMTIFGIGGCTALLFFGFAMTDSVKDTSKIQRGQITKYDYISLFDENVKESDKKSYQKILNDAKSLKILYKKVDVSTKKGNMKVNLIVFDDVSKVDKFINIRDKKKNKIDFNDKSVIISKNLSKNINLDKDLEFDLDNRTKKVKVKDISENYIDDYIYMSKDAYKNIFNKNVSFNGDIVKSDKKTKDKILSNKISQALIEPNKFYERMDSLMANLNLVIAIITLVSMILAVVVLYNLTNINVSERKKELATTKVLGFYPRETTAYIYRETYILTILGIILGYILGYIMLRYVLNVVAPDGIFISNKTHLSSYVISAFITLFTSFLIMIIVHFKLKKINMAEAMKAGE
;
A
#
# COMPACT_ATOMS: atom_id res chain seq x y z
N MET A 1 -159.39 -38.10 6.24
CA MET A 1 -159.77 -38.06 7.68
C MET A 1 -161.27 -38.30 7.71
N ASN A 2 -161.76 -39.44 8.21
CA ASN A 2 -161.04 -40.68 8.53
C ASN A 2 -160.39 -41.30 7.25
N LYS A 3 -159.62 -42.39 7.33
CA LYS A 3 -159.03 -43.06 6.14
C LYS A 3 -160.12 -43.54 5.17
N ASP A 4 -161.16 -44.17 5.75
CA ASP A 4 -162.57 -44.20 5.35
C ASP A 4 -162.88 -43.94 3.86
N GLN A 5 -163.55 -42.83 3.51
CA GLN A 5 -164.10 -42.61 2.17
C GLN A 5 -163.11 -42.01 1.13
N ILE A 6 -161.79 -41.88 1.41
CA ILE A 6 -160.82 -41.17 0.53
C ILE A 6 -160.05 -42.02 -0.50
N LEU A 7 -159.46 -43.16 -0.12
CA LEU A 7 -158.45 -43.84 -0.97
C LEU A 7 -159.06 -44.83 -1.96
N LYS A 8 -160.22 -45.39 -1.60
CA LYS A 8 -161.12 -46.07 -2.52
C LYS A 8 -161.22 -45.21 -3.78
N LEU A 9 -160.90 -45.79 -4.93
CA LEU A 9 -161.62 -45.48 -6.16
C LEU A 9 -161.71 -43.96 -6.48
N LYS A 10 -160.64 -43.23 -6.79
CA LYS A 10 -159.21 -43.49 -7.14
C LYS A 10 -158.87 -44.61 -8.14
N ASN A 11 -159.00 -45.89 -7.80
CA ASN A 11 -159.28 -46.95 -8.78
C ASN A 11 -160.53 -46.68 -9.67
N GLU A 12 -161.39 -45.69 -9.40
CA GLU A 12 -162.31 -45.13 -10.41
C GLU A 12 -161.60 -44.21 -11.42
N LEU A 13 -160.27 -44.27 -11.47
CA LEU A 13 -159.53 -44.55 -12.72
C LEU A 13 -160.40 -45.28 -13.75
N GLU A 14 -161.11 -46.33 -13.37
CA GLU A 14 -161.85 -47.11 -14.36
C GLU A 14 -163.07 -46.34 -14.93
N SER A 15 -163.59 -45.32 -14.24
CA SER A 15 -164.59 -44.35 -14.73
C SER A 15 -164.01 -43.30 -15.70
N LEU A 16 -162.71 -42.97 -15.62
CA LEU A 16 -161.93 -42.12 -16.55
C LEU A 16 -162.33 -42.37 -18.01
N ASN A 17 -162.45 -43.64 -18.33
CA ASN A 17 -162.44 -44.12 -19.69
C ASN A 17 -163.84 -44.23 -20.27
N GLU A 18 -164.79 -44.84 -19.56
CA GLU A 18 -165.87 -45.49 -20.30
C GLU A 18 -166.82 -44.50 -21.00
N LYS A 19 -166.93 -43.25 -20.54
CA LYS A 19 -167.78 -42.23 -21.21
C LYS A 19 -167.07 -40.99 -21.77
N LYS A 20 -165.73 -41.01 -21.82
CA LYS A 20 -165.05 -40.71 -23.08
C LYS A 20 -165.49 -41.74 -24.13
N SER A 21 -165.31 -43.02 -23.80
CA SER A 21 -165.23 -44.11 -24.76
C SER A 21 -166.55 -44.40 -25.46
N ASN A 22 -167.67 -44.29 -24.73
CA ASN A 22 -168.96 -44.53 -25.32
C ASN A 22 -169.38 -43.36 -26.22
N LEU A 23 -170.06 -42.30 -25.75
CA LEU A 23 -171.01 -41.57 -26.63
C LEU A 23 -170.50 -40.60 -27.72
N TYR A 24 -169.24 -40.73 -28.15
CA TYR A 24 -168.90 -40.81 -29.59
C TYR A 24 -169.93 -41.71 -30.34
N PHE A 25 -170.36 -42.79 -29.69
CA PHE A 25 -171.44 -43.71 -30.01
C PHE A 25 -172.83 -43.09 -30.16
N LYS A 26 -173.06 -41.80 -29.86
CA LYS A 26 -174.25 -41.06 -30.32
C LYS A 26 -173.96 -39.72 -31.03
N ILE A 27 -172.79 -39.65 -31.67
CA ILE A 27 -172.73 -39.24 -33.09
C ILE A 27 -173.83 -39.99 -33.88
N GLU A 28 -173.97 -41.29 -33.59
CA GLU A 28 -174.66 -42.30 -34.37
C GLU A 28 -176.12 -42.05 -34.77
N LYS A 29 -176.93 -41.30 -33.99
CA LYS A 29 -178.40 -41.37 -34.19
C LYS A 29 -179.22 -40.11 -34.37
N SER A 30 -178.68 -38.91 -34.22
CA SER A 30 -179.27 -37.74 -34.91
C SER A 30 -178.62 -37.48 -36.28
N LYS A 31 -177.68 -38.36 -36.68
CA LYS A 31 -177.64 -38.91 -38.06
C LYS A 31 -179.03 -39.34 -38.58
N ARG A 32 -180.05 -39.59 -37.73
CA ARG A 32 -181.44 -39.77 -38.20
C ARG A 32 -182.06 -38.50 -38.76
N LEU A 33 -181.50 -37.31 -38.56
CA LEU A 33 -182.05 -36.07 -39.14
C LEU A 33 -181.24 -35.46 -40.30
N ILE A 34 -180.24 -36.22 -40.78
CA ILE A 34 -180.10 -36.48 -42.23
C ILE A 34 -181.46 -36.88 -42.84
N SER A 35 -182.34 -37.52 -42.04
CA SER A 35 -183.71 -37.90 -42.38
C SER A 35 -184.82 -36.91 -41.92
N ALA A 36 -184.48 -35.66 -41.62
CA ALA A 36 -185.22 -34.51 -42.18
C ALA A 36 -184.21 -33.83 -43.11
N LEU A 37 -183.69 -34.61 -44.07
CA LEU A 37 -184.41 -34.95 -45.30
C LEU A 37 -185.13 -33.65 -45.70
N ASN A 38 -184.71 -32.98 -46.76
CA ASN A 38 -184.85 -33.44 -48.17
C ASN A 38 -186.28 -33.80 -48.53
N SER A 39 -187.09 -34.20 -47.55
CA SER A 39 -188.50 -33.98 -47.64
C SER A 39 -188.76 -32.47 -47.49
N GLU A 40 -189.33 -31.82 -48.49
CA GLU A 40 -189.62 -32.36 -49.81
C GLU A 40 -190.11 -31.18 -50.65
N TYR A 41 -191.40 -31.22 -50.95
CA TYR A 41 -192.36 -30.21 -50.57
C TYR A 41 -191.84 -28.75 -50.58
N LYS A 42 -191.66 -28.20 -51.79
CA LYS A 42 -191.91 -28.91 -53.06
C LYS A 42 -190.83 -28.72 -54.08
N LYS A 43 -189.73 -29.44 -53.81
CA LYS A 43 -189.01 -30.25 -54.80
C LYS A 43 -188.83 -29.45 -56.08
N GLY A 44 -188.02 -28.43 -55.91
CA GLY A 44 -188.50 -27.08 -56.06
C GLY A 44 -188.86 -26.36 -54.75
N LYS A 45 -189.50 -25.20 -54.80
CA LYS A 45 -189.98 -24.51 -56.01
C LYS A 45 -188.83 -23.91 -56.85
N GLU A 46 -187.60 -24.13 -56.39
CA GLU A 46 -186.34 -24.53 -57.09
C GLU A 46 -186.44 -25.32 -58.43
N GLU A 47 -187.56 -25.94 -58.81
CA GLU A 47 -187.77 -26.50 -60.17
C GLU A 47 -188.58 -25.51 -61.07
N PHE A 48 -188.92 -24.30 -60.58
CA PHE A 48 -189.48 -23.18 -61.37
C PHE A 48 -189.34 -21.80 -60.67
N ASP A 49 -188.20 -21.10 -60.56
CA ASP A 49 -186.80 -21.30 -61.00
C ASP A 49 -186.56 -21.67 -62.47
N LEU A 50 -186.61 -22.98 -62.75
CA LEU A 50 -185.79 -23.76 -63.67
C LEU A 50 -186.01 -23.50 -65.17
N SER A 51 -186.52 -22.33 -65.57
CA SER A 51 -186.81 -22.00 -66.97
C SER A 51 -186.47 -20.55 -67.38
N TYR A 52 -187.09 -19.51 -66.82
CA TYR A 52 -187.06 -18.18 -67.48
C TYR A 52 -185.98 -17.21 -66.95
N ASN A 53 -185.83 -17.06 -65.64
CA ASN A 53 -184.59 -16.48 -65.08
C ASN A 53 -183.36 -17.34 -65.45
N LYS A 54 -183.57 -18.60 -65.86
CA LYS A 54 -182.55 -19.55 -66.35
C LYS A 54 -182.11 -19.43 -67.81
N ALA A 55 -182.60 -18.47 -68.59
CA ALA A 55 -182.27 -18.38 -70.03
C ALA A 55 -181.42 -17.17 -70.42
N MET A 56 -181.80 -15.95 -70.02
CA MET A 56 -181.07 -14.72 -70.40
C MET A 56 -180.17 -14.14 -69.30
N GLU A 57 -179.97 -14.92 -68.23
CA GLU A 57 -178.98 -14.80 -67.17
C GLU A 57 -177.51 -14.64 -67.64
N PRO A 58 -176.99 -15.35 -68.67
CA PRO A 58 -175.53 -15.47 -68.82
C PRO A 58 -174.83 -14.39 -69.68
N ILE A 59 -175.54 -13.65 -70.53
CA ILE A 59 -174.89 -12.99 -71.69
C ILE A 59 -174.42 -11.55 -71.40
N ASN A 60 -175.31 -10.67 -70.93
CA ASN A 60 -174.98 -9.24 -70.82
C ASN A 60 -174.00 -8.90 -69.68
N GLU A 61 -173.93 -9.72 -68.63
CA GLU A 61 -173.00 -9.50 -67.52
C GLU A 61 -171.55 -9.94 -67.84
N ASN A 62 -171.36 -10.85 -68.81
CA ASN A 62 -170.04 -11.37 -69.17
C ASN A 62 -169.25 -10.42 -70.08
N LEU A 63 -169.92 -9.67 -70.98
CA LEU A 63 -169.28 -8.65 -71.81
C LEU A 63 -168.67 -7.52 -70.95
N GLY A 64 -169.37 -7.09 -69.89
CA GLY A 64 -168.86 -6.08 -68.94
C GLY A 64 -167.70 -6.57 -68.04
N LYS A 65 -167.47 -7.88 -67.96
CA LYS A 65 -166.39 -8.49 -67.17
C LYS A 65 -165.16 -8.83 -68.02
N LEU A 66 -165.34 -9.26 -69.27
CA LEU A 66 -164.24 -9.68 -70.15
C LEU A 66 -163.24 -8.55 -70.43
N ASP A 67 -163.72 -7.35 -70.81
CA ASP A 67 -162.84 -6.22 -71.17
C ASP A 67 -162.04 -5.68 -69.97
N LYS A 68 -162.64 -5.67 -68.77
CA LYS A 68 -161.94 -5.29 -67.54
C LYS A 68 -160.88 -6.31 -67.14
N VAL A 69 -161.18 -7.62 -67.24
CA VAL A 69 -160.21 -8.67 -66.94
C VAL A 69 -159.06 -8.68 -67.96
N LYS A 70 -159.33 -8.43 -69.24
CA LYS A 70 -158.31 -8.36 -70.29
C LYS A 70 -157.31 -7.22 -70.04
N SER A 71 -157.82 -6.03 -69.70
CA SER A 71 -156.98 -4.87 -69.33
C SER A 71 -156.15 -5.10 -68.06
N ASP A 72 -156.70 -5.79 -67.05
CA ASP A 72 -155.99 -6.10 -65.80
C ASP A 72 -154.96 -7.24 -65.97
N LEU A 73 -155.22 -8.19 -66.89
CA LEU A 73 -154.29 -9.25 -67.25
C LEU A 73 -153.05 -8.69 -67.97
N ASP A 74 -153.23 -7.79 -68.93
CA ASP A 74 -152.11 -7.15 -69.65
C ASP A 74 -151.23 -6.32 -68.69
N LYS A 75 -151.84 -5.60 -67.75
CA LYS A 75 -151.12 -4.90 -66.66
C LYS A 75 -150.33 -5.88 -65.78
N LYS A 76 -150.95 -7.00 -65.36
CA LYS A 76 -150.27 -8.01 -64.53
C LYS A 76 -149.14 -8.73 -65.29
N LYS A 77 -149.29 -8.98 -66.60
CA LYS A 77 -148.22 -9.55 -67.43
C LYS A 77 -147.03 -8.61 -67.55
N SER A 78 -147.27 -7.33 -67.82
CA SER A 78 -146.23 -6.28 -67.81
C SER A 78 -145.51 -6.19 -66.45
N LEU A 79 -146.25 -6.28 -65.35
CA LEU A 79 -145.68 -6.27 -64.00
C LEU A 79 -144.82 -7.50 -63.73
N TYR A 80 -145.24 -8.68 -64.20
CA TYR A 80 -144.52 -9.95 -64.02
C TYR A 80 -143.19 -9.96 -64.80
N GLU A 81 -143.20 -9.55 -66.06
CA GLU A 81 -142.00 -9.44 -66.90
C GLU A 81 -140.99 -8.44 -66.30
N THR A 82 -141.47 -7.31 -65.78
CA THR A 82 -140.64 -6.31 -65.08
C THR A 82 -140.06 -6.86 -63.77
N SER A 83 -140.81 -7.67 -63.04
CA SER A 83 -140.39 -8.24 -61.75
C SER A 83 -139.33 -9.34 -61.93
N ILE A 84 -139.45 -10.21 -62.94
CA ILE A 84 -138.42 -11.21 -63.26
C ILE A 84 -137.10 -10.53 -63.63
N LYS A 85 -137.15 -9.42 -64.39
CA LYS A 85 -135.93 -8.69 -64.77
C LYS A 85 -135.19 -8.15 -63.54
N LYS A 86 -135.91 -7.50 -62.61
CA LYS A 86 -135.35 -7.05 -61.32
C LYS A 86 -134.74 -8.20 -60.49
N LEU A 87 -135.45 -9.33 -60.38
CA LEU A 87 -134.96 -10.48 -59.60
C LEU A 87 -133.62 -11.02 -60.13
N ASN A 88 -133.46 -11.07 -61.46
CA ASN A 88 -132.20 -11.51 -62.08
C ASN A 88 -131.08 -10.49 -61.87
N ASP A 89 -131.36 -9.18 -62.01
CA ASP A 89 -130.38 -8.11 -61.76
C ASP A 89 -129.88 -8.11 -60.30
N GLU A 90 -130.78 -8.32 -59.32
CA GLU A 90 -130.42 -8.43 -57.89
C GLU A 90 -129.60 -9.69 -57.58
N LYS A 91 -129.90 -10.81 -58.24
CA LYS A 91 -129.14 -12.06 -58.11
C LYS A 91 -127.69 -11.91 -58.61
N ASP A 92 -127.50 -11.22 -59.72
CA ASP A 92 -126.17 -10.95 -60.29
C ASP A 92 -125.37 -9.88 -59.52
N GLN A 93 -126.02 -8.88 -58.92
CA GLN A 93 -125.34 -8.00 -57.96
C GLN A 93 -124.90 -8.76 -56.70
N SER A 94 -125.74 -9.65 -56.18
CA SER A 94 -125.47 -10.40 -54.95
C SER A 94 -124.33 -11.41 -55.14
N SER A 95 -124.27 -12.10 -56.29
CA SER A 95 -123.18 -13.03 -56.60
C SER A 95 -121.82 -12.33 -56.73
N LYS A 96 -121.78 -11.13 -57.33
CA LYS A 96 -120.58 -10.29 -57.42
C LYS A 96 -120.09 -9.81 -56.05
N LYS A 97 -121.00 -9.33 -55.18
CA LYS A 97 -120.66 -8.93 -53.80
C LYS A 97 -120.08 -10.09 -52.99
N LEU A 98 -120.68 -11.28 -53.07
CA LEU A 98 -120.19 -12.47 -52.37
C LEU A 98 -118.77 -12.87 -52.81
N SER A 99 -118.49 -12.79 -54.12
CA SER A 99 -117.17 -13.09 -54.69
C SER A 99 -116.09 -12.09 -54.26
N GLN A 100 -116.43 -10.79 -54.16
CA GLN A 100 -115.51 -9.77 -53.65
C GLN A 100 -115.21 -9.96 -52.15
N ALA A 101 -116.24 -10.15 -51.33
CA ALA A 101 -116.07 -10.35 -49.88
C ALA A 101 -115.18 -11.56 -49.56
N LYS A 102 -115.31 -12.65 -50.32
CA LYS A 102 -114.48 -13.85 -50.13
C LYS A 102 -113.00 -13.57 -50.44
N LYS A 103 -112.71 -12.85 -51.54
CA LYS A 103 -111.34 -12.43 -51.89
C LYS A 103 -110.70 -11.45 -50.90
N GLU A 104 -111.49 -10.64 -50.18
CA GLU A 104 -110.97 -9.81 -49.09
C GLU A 104 -110.66 -10.62 -47.83
N LEU A 105 -111.48 -11.62 -47.51
CA LEU A 105 -111.26 -12.51 -46.38
C LEU A 105 -109.92 -13.27 -46.53
N ASP A 106 -109.72 -13.93 -47.67
CA ASP A 106 -108.51 -14.71 -47.96
C ASP A 106 -107.24 -13.84 -47.86
N LYS A 107 -107.28 -12.61 -48.38
CA LYS A 107 -106.17 -11.63 -48.28
C LYS A 107 -105.87 -11.18 -46.86
N ASN A 108 -106.88 -11.07 -46.00
CA ASN A 108 -106.70 -10.66 -44.61
C ASN A 108 -106.14 -11.81 -43.76
N GLU A 109 -106.53 -13.05 -44.04
CA GLU A 109 -105.95 -14.24 -43.42
C GLU A 109 -104.45 -14.40 -43.77
N GLU A 110 -104.09 -14.22 -45.05
CA GLU A 110 -102.68 -14.23 -45.48
C GLU A 110 -101.84 -13.12 -44.81
N LYS A 111 -102.39 -11.89 -44.71
CA LYS A 111 -101.74 -10.79 -43.97
C LYS A 111 -101.54 -11.10 -42.50
N LEU A 112 -102.54 -11.71 -41.84
CA LEU A 112 -102.48 -12.04 -40.42
C LEU A 112 -101.37 -13.06 -40.15
N ASN A 113 -101.31 -14.14 -40.93
CA ASN A 113 -100.31 -15.20 -40.82
C ASN A 113 -98.88 -14.67 -41.05
N ASN A 114 -98.68 -13.82 -42.07
CA ASN A 114 -97.38 -13.18 -42.33
C ASN A 114 -96.95 -12.22 -41.21
N SER A 115 -97.89 -11.48 -40.62
CA SER A 115 -97.64 -10.60 -39.48
C SER A 115 -97.25 -11.37 -38.22
N LEU A 116 -97.93 -12.50 -37.97
CA LEU A 116 -97.70 -13.34 -36.79
C LEU A 116 -96.33 -14.05 -36.86
N SER A 117 -95.94 -14.53 -38.05
CA SER A 117 -94.59 -15.06 -38.33
C SER A 117 -93.50 -13.99 -38.14
N SER A 118 -93.74 -12.76 -38.60
CA SER A 118 -92.81 -11.64 -38.45
C SER A 118 -92.61 -11.24 -36.98
N TYR A 119 -93.71 -11.18 -36.20
CA TYR A 119 -93.66 -10.93 -34.76
C TYR A 119 -92.84 -11.99 -34.00
N GLN A 120 -93.05 -13.28 -34.30
CA GLN A 120 -92.29 -14.36 -33.67
C GLN A 120 -90.79 -14.31 -34.01
N LYS A 121 -90.41 -13.94 -35.23
CA LYS A 121 -89.01 -13.70 -35.60
C LYS A 121 -88.41 -12.53 -34.81
N GLY A 122 -89.10 -11.39 -34.76
CA GLY A 122 -88.65 -10.23 -34.00
C GLY A 122 -88.46 -10.51 -32.50
N LEU A 123 -89.34 -11.33 -31.90
CA LEU A 123 -89.22 -11.72 -30.50
C LEU A 123 -87.99 -12.61 -30.22
N ARG A 124 -87.64 -13.51 -31.16
CA ARG A 124 -86.41 -14.33 -31.06
C ARG A 124 -85.15 -13.48 -31.22
N GLU A 125 -85.12 -12.59 -32.21
CA GLU A 125 -84.03 -11.66 -32.46
C GLU A 125 -83.76 -10.77 -31.22
N PHE A 126 -84.81 -10.17 -30.66
CA PHE A 126 -84.71 -9.34 -29.45
C PHE A 126 -84.12 -10.09 -28.26
N ASN A 127 -84.59 -11.32 -28.00
CA ASN A 127 -84.08 -12.12 -26.88
C ASN A 127 -82.61 -12.54 -27.08
N TYR A 128 -82.21 -12.87 -28.31
CA TYR A 128 -80.81 -13.17 -28.64
C TYR A 128 -79.90 -11.95 -28.42
N GLN A 129 -80.28 -10.78 -28.95
CA GLN A 129 -79.52 -9.53 -28.77
C GLN A 129 -79.42 -9.12 -27.28
N LYS A 130 -80.49 -9.33 -26.50
CA LYS A 130 -80.52 -9.03 -25.06
C LYS A 130 -79.53 -9.88 -24.25
N GLU A 131 -79.46 -11.19 -24.49
CA GLU A 131 -78.46 -12.06 -23.83
C GLU A 131 -77.04 -11.73 -24.30
N ASN A 132 -76.83 -11.57 -25.61
CA ASN A 132 -75.50 -11.28 -26.15
C ASN A 132 -74.93 -9.94 -25.64
N GLY A 133 -75.76 -8.89 -25.60
CA GLY A 133 -75.40 -7.59 -25.03
C GLY A 133 -75.07 -7.66 -23.53
N LYS A 134 -75.81 -8.44 -22.75
CA LYS A 134 -75.53 -8.68 -21.31
C LYS A 134 -74.18 -9.37 -21.10
N ASN A 135 -73.87 -10.37 -21.92
CA ASN A 135 -72.60 -11.10 -21.86
C ASN A 135 -71.41 -10.25 -22.32
N GLN A 136 -71.57 -9.41 -23.35
CA GLN A 136 -70.58 -8.41 -23.72
C GLN A 136 -70.33 -7.37 -22.62
N LEU A 137 -71.40 -6.87 -21.98
CA LEU A 137 -71.28 -5.90 -20.89
C LEU A 137 -70.48 -6.47 -19.71
N ALA A 138 -70.78 -7.71 -19.30
CA ALA A 138 -70.05 -8.40 -18.23
C ALA A 138 -68.57 -8.61 -18.57
N LYS A 139 -68.26 -9.01 -19.81
CA LYS A 139 -66.87 -9.17 -20.28
C LYS A 139 -66.10 -7.84 -20.29
N ASN A 140 -66.72 -6.77 -20.78
CA ASN A 140 -66.10 -5.43 -20.82
C ASN A 140 -65.89 -4.87 -19.41
N PHE A 141 -66.83 -5.09 -18.49
CA PHE A 141 -66.70 -4.68 -17.09
C PHE A 141 -65.53 -5.39 -16.39
N ASN A 142 -65.39 -6.71 -16.58
CA ASN A 142 -64.26 -7.47 -16.03
C ASN A 142 -62.91 -7.00 -16.60
N ASN A 143 -62.83 -6.77 -17.91
CA ASN A 143 -61.62 -6.21 -18.55
C ASN A 143 -61.25 -4.83 -17.98
N LEU A 144 -62.23 -3.96 -17.74
CA LEU A 144 -62.01 -2.64 -17.16
C LEU A 144 -61.46 -2.77 -15.73
N LEU A 145 -62.00 -3.69 -14.94
CA LEU A 145 -61.57 -3.94 -13.55
C LEU A 145 -60.16 -4.56 -13.48
N GLU A 146 -59.77 -5.39 -14.45
CA GLU A 146 -58.40 -5.90 -14.60
C GLU A 146 -57.41 -4.79 -15.01
N ASN A 147 -57.80 -3.94 -15.96
CA ASN A 147 -56.98 -2.80 -16.39
C ASN A 147 -56.79 -1.77 -15.27
N GLN A 148 -57.81 -1.51 -14.45
CA GLN A 148 -57.70 -0.68 -13.24
C GLN A 148 -56.63 -1.23 -12.30
N ARG A 149 -56.65 -2.54 -12.01
CA ARG A 149 -55.65 -3.20 -11.14
C ARG A 149 -54.24 -3.14 -11.71
N LYS A 150 -54.07 -3.28 -13.04
CA LYS A 150 -52.78 -3.14 -13.72
C LYS A 150 -52.25 -1.70 -13.61
N LEU A 151 -53.11 -0.70 -13.76
CA LEU A 151 -52.76 0.71 -13.59
C LEU A 151 -52.32 1.01 -12.15
N ASP A 152 -53.05 0.53 -11.15
CA ASP A 152 -52.67 0.68 -9.72
C ASP A 152 -51.32 0.02 -9.38
N GLN A 153 -51.04 -1.14 -9.96
CA GLN A 153 -49.74 -1.82 -9.82
C GLN A 153 -48.60 -1.05 -10.50
N ALA A 154 -48.85 -0.53 -11.71
CA ALA A 154 -47.88 0.28 -12.44
C ALA A 154 -47.53 1.58 -11.71
N ASN A 155 -48.54 2.27 -11.16
CA ASN A 155 -48.37 3.49 -10.37
C ASN A 155 -47.52 3.24 -9.11
N LYS A 156 -47.81 2.18 -8.34
CA LYS A 156 -47.01 1.81 -7.16
C LYS A 156 -45.54 1.53 -7.51
N LYS A 157 -45.30 0.82 -8.63
CA LYS A 157 -43.93 0.53 -9.10
C LYS A 157 -43.20 1.80 -9.52
N PHE A 158 -43.90 2.70 -10.24
CA PHE A 158 -43.37 4.01 -10.62
C PHE A 158 -42.96 4.85 -9.41
N ASP A 159 -43.79 4.92 -8.37
CA ASP A 159 -43.48 5.68 -7.15
C ASP A 159 -42.23 5.15 -6.41
N GLU A 160 -42.06 3.82 -6.34
CA GLU A 160 -40.86 3.23 -5.74
C GLU A 160 -39.58 3.49 -6.55
N GLU A 161 -39.64 3.34 -7.87
CA GLU A 161 -38.50 3.60 -8.76
C GLU A 161 -38.15 5.09 -8.79
N ALA A 162 -39.15 5.98 -8.85
CA ALA A 162 -38.95 7.43 -8.74
C ALA A 162 -38.30 7.84 -7.42
N LYS A 163 -38.66 7.19 -6.30
CA LYS A 163 -38.05 7.45 -4.98
C LYS A 163 -36.60 6.97 -4.89
N LYS A 164 -36.25 5.86 -5.56
CA LYS A 164 -34.85 5.40 -5.69
C LYS A 164 -34.04 6.34 -6.57
N ALA A 165 -34.54 6.66 -7.77
CA ALA A 165 -33.89 7.57 -8.71
C ALA A 165 -33.59 8.95 -8.10
N ARG A 166 -34.54 9.54 -7.35
CA ARG A 166 -34.31 10.81 -6.63
C ARG A 166 -33.15 10.73 -5.64
N LYS A 167 -33.03 9.66 -4.85
CA LYS A 167 -31.90 9.47 -3.92
C LYS A 167 -30.55 9.34 -4.63
N GLU A 168 -30.52 8.65 -5.77
CA GLU A 168 -29.30 8.50 -6.58
C GLU A 168 -28.89 9.83 -7.22
N ILE A 169 -29.86 10.61 -7.71
CA ILE A 169 -29.67 11.96 -8.23
C ILE A 169 -29.13 12.90 -7.14
N ASP A 170 -29.73 12.92 -5.94
CA ASP A 170 -29.25 13.71 -4.80
C ASP A 170 -27.82 13.32 -4.38
N GLY A 171 -27.53 12.01 -4.34
CA GLY A 171 -26.19 11.48 -4.07
C GLY A 171 -25.18 11.88 -5.16
N GLY A 172 -25.60 11.89 -6.42
CA GLY A 172 -24.83 12.37 -7.57
C GLY A 172 -24.51 13.86 -7.46
N TYR A 173 -25.51 14.71 -7.20
CA TYR A 173 -25.31 16.15 -6.98
C TYR A 173 -24.36 16.43 -5.82
N LYS A 174 -24.45 15.68 -4.72
CA LYS A 174 -23.51 15.81 -3.59
C LYS A 174 -22.07 15.48 -4.00
N LYS A 175 -21.85 14.37 -4.73
CA LYS A 175 -20.53 14.02 -5.29
C LYS A 175 -20.01 15.08 -6.26
N ILE A 176 -20.85 15.63 -7.12
CA ILE A 176 -20.49 16.71 -8.05
C ILE A 176 -20.09 17.98 -7.27
N LYS A 177 -20.80 18.31 -6.18
CA LYS A 177 -20.43 19.43 -5.30
C LYS A 177 -19.09 19.21 -4.61
N ASP A 178 -18.89 18.05 -3.97
CA ASP A 178 -17.61 17.70 -3.34
C ASP A 178 -16.46 17.72 -4.36
N ALA A 179 -16.67 17.21 -5.58
CA ALA A 179 -15.68 17.25 -6.66
C ALA A 179 -15.37 18.68 -7.15
N ARG A 180 -16.37 19.56 -7.25
CA ARG A 180 -16.16 20.98 -7.59
C ARG A 180 -15.40 21.73 -6.50
N GLU A 181 -15.71 21.49 -5.23
CA GLU A 181 -14.95 22.05 -4.09
C GLU A 181 -13.48 21.61 -4.15
N ASN A 182 -13.22 20.33 -4.43
CA ASN A 182 -11.85 19.81 -4.59
C ASN A 182 -11.14 20.42 -5.81
N LEU A 183 -11.84 20.63 -6.93
CA LEU A 183 -11.27 21.19 -8.17
C LEU A 183 -10.89 22.68 -8.05
N VAL A 184 -11.60 23.45 -7.22
CA VAL A 184 -11.22 24.84 -6.88
C VAL A 184 -10.00 24.88 -5.95
N ASN A 185 -9.80 23.85 -5.12
CA ASN A 185 -8.68 23.75 -4.17
C ASN A 185 -7.45 23.01 -4.74
N LEU A 186 -7.50 22.58 -6.00
CA LEU A 186 -6.40 21.94 -6.71
C LEU A 186 -5.37 23.00 -7.11
N VAL A 187 -4.12 22.82 -6.65
CA VAL A 187 -2.96 23.62 -7.05
C VAL A 187 -2.29 22.93 -8.23
N ASP A 188 -1.77 23.71 -9.18
CA ASP A 188 -1.02 23.17 -10.31
C ASP A 188 0.14 22.28 -9.84
N PRO A 189 0.32 21.08 -10.42
CA PRO A 189 1.38 20.18 -10.00
C PRO A 189 2.75 20.76 -10.36
N THR A 190 3.57 21.05 -9.35
CA THR A 190 4.99 21.38 -9.52
C THR A 190 5.76 20.10 -9.82
N TYR A 191 6.26 19.96 -11.04
CA TYR A 191 7.13 18.85 -11.43
C TYR A 191 8.57 19.11 -10.97
N GLU A 192 9.10 18.31 -10.05
CA GLU A 192 10.56 18.20 -9.84
C GLU A 192 11.11 17.21 -10.89
N ILE A 193 12.12 17.62 -11.66
CA ILE A 193 12.83 16.74 -12.60
C ILE A 193 14.11 16.24 -11.91
N ASP A 194 14.07 14.99 -11.50
CA ASP A 194 15.18 14.29 -10.86
C ASP A 194 16.00 13.50 -11.90
N ASP A 195 17.29 13.79 -12.05
CA ASP A 195 18.24 12.95 -12.78
C ASP A 195 18.68 11.71 -11.94
N ILE A 196 19.43 10.78 -12.55
CA ILE A 196 19.86 9.54 -11.88
C ILE A 196 20.75 9.76 -10.65
N PHE A 197 21.45 10.89 -10.55
CA PHE A 197 22.31 11.28 -9.43
C PHE A 197 21.60 12.17 -8.40
N SER A 198 20.45 12.74 -8.74
CA SER A 198 19.56 13.39 -7.76
C SER A 198 18.76 12.37 -6.93
N ASN A 199 18.58 11.14 -7.45
CA ASN A 199 17.99 10.05 -6.70
C ASN A 199 18.85 9.69 -5.48
N LYS A 200 18.37 10.08 -4.27
CA LYS A 200 19.11 9.92 -3.01
C LYS A 200 19.61 8.49 -2.77
N SER A 201 18.91 7.45 -3.22
CA SER A 201 19.35 6.06 -3.04
C SER A 201 20.55 5.70 -3.92
N ILE A 202 20.53 6.12 -5.19
CA ILE A 202 21.61 5.90 -6.15
C ILE A 202 22.84 6.74 -5.78
N ASP A 203 22.62 8.01 -5.44
CA ASP A 203 23.67 8.91 -4.95
C ASP A 203 24.33 8.39 -3.66
N THR A 204 23.53 7.90 -2.70
CA THR A 204 24.07 7.28 -1.47
C THR A 204 24.90 6.04 -1.81
N TYR A 205 24.46 5.20 -2.75
CA TYR A 205 25.23 4.03 -3.18
C TYR A 205 26.54 4.42 -3.88
N TYR A 206 26.50 5.39 -4.78
CA TYR A 206 27.67 5.94 -5.46
C TYR A 206 28.68 6.58 -4.48
N LYS A 207 28.20 7.40 -3.53
CA LYS A 207 29.03 7.99 -2.48
C LYS A 207 29.60 6.94 -1.52
N ASN A 208 28.86 5.88 -1.19
CA ASN A 208 29.39 4.75 -0.43
C ASN A 208 30.53 4.05 -1.19
N SER A 209 30.43 3.93 -2.52
CA SER A 209 31.52 3.41 -3.36
C SER A 209 32.77 4.32 -3.33
N LEU A 210 32.60 5.64 -3.47
CA LEU A 210 33.70 6.61 -3.34
C LEU A 210 34.34 6.60 -1.94
N ASN A 211 33.53 6.50 -0.88
CA ASN A 211 34.02 6.37 0.49
C ASN A 211 34.81 5.07 0.70
N MET A 212 34.43 3.98 0.00
CA MET A 212 35.16 2.72 0.01
C MET A 212 36.48 2.82 -0.78
N ASP A 213 36.52 3.54 -1.90
CA ASP A 213 37.74 3.83 -2.64
C ASP A 213 38.75 4.62 -1.77
N GLU A 214 38.29 5.66 -1.05
CA GLU A 214 39.14 6.37 -0.09
C GLU A 214 39.62 5.51 1.08
N LEU A 215 38.76 4.66 1.67
CA LEU A 215 39.17 3.68 2.68
C LEU A 215 40.25 2.71 2.15
N SER A 216 40.13 2.33 0.88
CA SER A 216 41.10 1.46 0.21
C SER A 216 42.47 2.11 0.01
N LYS A 217 42.58 3.44 0.10
CA LYS A 217 43.86 4.17 0.08
C LYS A 217 44.49 4.20 1.47
N VAL A 218 43.70 4.46 2.52
CA VAL A 218 44.20 4.64 3.90
C VAL A 218 44.81 3.36 4.48
N PHE A 219 44.07 2.26 4.52
CA PHE A 219 44.53 1.06 5.24
C PHE A 219 45.78 0.42 4.64
N PRO A 220 45.91 0.23 3.30
CA PRO A 220 47.13 -0.29 2.71
C PRO A 220 48.35 0.58 2.99
N THR A 221 48.24 1.92 3.06
CA THR A 221 49.39 2.75 3.44
C THR A 221 49.93 2.38 4.83
N PHE A 222 49.05 2.16 5.82
CA PHE A 222 49.47 1.69 7.15
C PHE A 222 50.05 0.27 7.10
N PHE A 223 49.42 -0.67 6.38
CA PHE A 223 49.91 -2.03 6.26
C PHE A 223 51.27 -2.11 5.55
N TYR A 224 51.47 -1.39 4.45
CA TYR A 224 52.75 -1.28 3.75
C TYR A 224 53.82 -0.63 4.62
N PHE A 225 53.49 0.44 5.37
CA PHE A 225 54.44 1.08 6.28
C PHE A 225 54.93 0.12 7.38
N ILE A 226 54.02 -0.62 8.01
CA ILE A 226 54.37 -1.61 9.05
C ILE A 226 55.15 -2.78 8.43
N ALA A 227 54.71 -3.31 7.29
CA ALA A 227 55.38 -4.39 6.58
C ALA A 227 56.80 -4.02 6.15
N LEU A 228 57.01 -2.79 5.64
CA LEU A 228 58.32 -2.28 5.27
C LEU A 228 59.23 -2.16 6.50
N LEU A 229 58.76 -1.60 7.61
CA LEU A 229 59.54 -1.52 8.85
C LEU A 229 59.98 -2.91 9.36
N VAL A 230 59.05 -3.88 9.38
CA VAL A 230 59.35 -5.25 9.83
C VAL A 230 60.30 -5.97 8.87
N SER A 231 60.05 -5.87 7.57
CA SER A 231 60.91 -6.42 6.52
C SER A 231 62.33 -5.84 6.61
N LEU A 232 62.46 -4.53 6.77
CA LEU A 232 63.74 -3.83 6.97
C LEU A 232 64.50 -4.34 8.19
N THR A 233 63.82 -4.56 9.33
CA THR A 233 64.48 -5.15 10.51
C THR A 233 64.94 -6.60 10.27
N THR A 234 64.12 -7.40 9.61
CA THR A 234 64.36 -8.84 9.40
C THR A 234 65.48 -9.07 8.38
N ILE A 235 65.45 -8.37 7.26
CA ILE A 235 66.46 -8.46 6.20
C ILE A 235 67.81 -7.92 6.71
N LYS A 236 67.81 -6.77 7.40
CA LYS A 236 69.03 -6.23 8.00
C LYS A 236 69.67 -7.21 8.98
N ARG A 237 68.86 -7.83 9.84
CA ARG A 237 69.29 -8.87 10.78
C ARG A 237 69.91 -10.06 10.04
N TYR A 238 69.25 -10.57 9.02
CA TYR A 238 69.72 -11.70 8.22
C TYR A 238 71.05 -11.42 7.51
N ILE A 239 71.23 -10.21 6.98
CA ILE A 239 72.50 -9.75 6.39
C ILE A 239 73.62 -9.71 7.45
N GLU A 240 73.34 -9.14 8.64
CA GLU A 240 74.32 -9.06 9.74
C GLU A 240 74.68 -10.43 10.34
N GLU A 241 73.75 -11.40 10.37
CA GLU A 241 74.03 -12.79 10.79
C GLU A 241 74.91 -13.54 9.77
N GLN A 242 74.87 -13.17 8.49
CA GLN A 242 75.72 -13.74 7.43
C GLN A 242 76.99 -12.92 7.13
N ARG A 243 77.32 -11.92 7.95
CA ARG A 243 78.46 -11.00 7.75
C ARG A 243 79.79 -11.72 7.46
N VAL A 244 80.14 -12.75 8.24
CA VAL A 244 81.37 -13.53 8.03
C VAL A 244 81.33 -14.30 6.71
N GLN A 245 80.19 -14.92 6.36
CA GLN A 245 80.01 -15.62 5.08
C GLN A 245 80.16 -14.67 3.89
N ASN A 246 79.61 -13.45 4.00
CA ASN A 246 79.79 -12.40 2.99
C ASN A 246 81.27 -11.98 2.88
N GLY A 247 81.98 -11.89 4.00
CA GLY A 247 83.42 -11.66 4.04
C GLY A 247 84.22 -12.77 3.34
N THR A 248 83.90 -14.03 3.59
CA THR A 248 84.54 -15.18 2.92
C THR A 248 84.27 -15.16 1.41
N LEU A 249 83.02 -14.91 0.97
CA LEU A 249 82.70 -14.77 -0.46
C LEU A 249 83.49 -13.63 -1.10
N LYS A 250 83.59 -12.48 -0.43
CA LYS A 250 84.36 -11.33 -0.93
C LYS A 250 85.88 -11.62 -0.96
N ALA A 251 86.39 -12.42 -0.03
CA ALA A 251 87.78 -12.90 -0.06
C ALA A 251 88.04 -13.88 -1.21
N LEU A 252 87.06 -14.69 -1.58
CA LEU A 252 87.08 -15.60 -2.74
C LEU A 252 86.87 -14.88 -4.09
N GLY A 253 86.81 -13.54 -4.11
CA GLY A 253 86.71 -12.75 -5.33
C GLY A 253 85.30 -12.51 -5.86
N TYR A 254 84.23 -12.92 -5.14
CA TYR A 254 82.87 -12.60 -5.55
C TYR A 254 82.61 -11.10 -5.54
N SER A 255 81.90 -10.60 -6.56
CA SER A 255 81.59 -9.18 -6.64
C SER A 255 80.58 -8.75 -5.56
N ASN A 256 80.58 -7.46 -5.26
CA ASN A 256 79.55 -6.84 -4.43
C ASN A 256 78.12 -7.16 -4.93
N PHE A 257 77.93 -7.26 -6.26
CA PHE A 257 76.62 -7.57 -6.84
C PHE A 257 76.20 -9.01 -6.57
N ASP A 258 77.11 -9.98 -6.68
CA ASP A 258 76.82 -11.41 -6.45
C ASP A 258 76.39 -11.68 -5.00
N ILE A 259 77.10 -11.07 -4.05
CA ILE A 259 76.78 -11.14 -2.62
C ILE A 259 75.42 -10.46 -2.36
N GLY A 260 75.17 -9.30 -2.96
CA GLY A 260 73.89 -8.59 -2.86
C GLY A 260 72.70 -9.39 -3.40
N ARG A 261 72.87 -10.06 -4.55
CA ARG A 261 71.81 -10.82 -5.26
C ARG A 261 71.19 -11.90 -4.38
N LYS A 262 71.96 -12.55 -3.50
CA LYS A 262 71.48 -13.54 -2.52
C LYS A 262 70.36 -12.97 -1.64
N PHE A 263 70.51 -11.74 -1.16
CA PHE A 263 69.54 -11.08 -0.29
C PHE A 263 68.28 -10.65 -1.04
N PHE A 264 68.41 -10.23 -2.31
CA PHE A 264 67.26 -9.97 -3.17
C PHE A 264 66.44 -11.24 -3.41
N ILE A 265 67.07 -12.36 -3.81
CA ILE A 265 66.36 -13.62 -4.04
C ILE A 265 65.62 -14.08 -2.77
N TYR A 266 66.28 -14.01 -1.61
CA TYR A 266 65.70 -14.39 -0.32
C TYR A 266 64.47 -13.54 0.06
N ALA A 267 64.49 -12.23 -0.19
CA ALA A 267 63.39 -11.33 0.14
C ALA A 267 62.26 -11.31 -0.90
N LEU A 268 62.59 -11.44 -2.20
CA LEU A 268 61.62 -11.30 -3.28
C LEU A 268 60.74 -12.53 -3.47
N ILE A 269 61.26 -13.75 -3.29
CA ILE A 269 60.45 -14.97 -3.44
C ILE A 269 59.24 -14.97 -2.47
N PRO A 270 59.39 -14.75 -1.14
CA PRO A 270 58.25 -14.63 -0.24
C PRO A 270 57.35 -13.43 -0.54
N THR A 271 57.93 -12.32 -1.03
CA THR A 271 57.17 -11.10 -1.37
C THR A 271 56.22 -11.34 -2.54
N ILE A 272 56.70 -11.96 -3.62
CA ILE A 272 55.92 -12.24 -4.83
C ILE A 272 54.84 -13.28 -4.50
N LEU A 273 55.20 -14.40 -3.88
CA LEU A 273 54.24 -15.45 -3.48
C LEU A 273 53.19 -14.91 -2.50
N GLY A 274 53.60 -14.15 -1.49
CA GLY A 274 52.71 -13.52 -0.52
C GLY A 274 51.79 -12.48 -1.14
N SER A 275 52.27 -11.69 -2.11
CA SER A 275 51.44 -10.71 -2.84
C SER A 275 50.42 -11.39 -3.75
N ILE A 276 50.80 -12.47 -4.45
CA ILE A 276 49.88 -13.26 -5.29
C ILE A 276 48.79 -13.90 -4.43
N LEU A 277 49.16 -14.59 -3.36
CA LEU A 277 48.20 -15.20 -2.41
C LEU A 277 47.31 -14.13 -1.77
N GLY A 278 47.88 -13.00 -1.37
CA GLY A 278 47.16 -11.84 -0.83
C GLY A 278 46.16 -11.25 -1.81
N CYS A 279 46.49 -11.16 -3.10
CA CYS A 279 45.56 -10.71 -4.15
C CYS A 279 44.41 -11.70 -4.34
N ILE A 280 44.67 -13.00 -4.34
CA ILE A 280 43.64 -14.05 -4.49
C ILE A 280 42.68 -14.03 -3.29
N ILE A 281 43.21 -14.05 -2.07
CA ILE A 281 42.42 -13.99 -0.83
C ILE A 281 41.66 -12.66 -0.75
N GLY A 282 42.32 -11.54 -1.08
CA GLY A 282 41.71 -10.22 -1.11
C GLY A 282 40.50 -10.16 -2.05
N LYS A 283 40.68 -10.59 -3.31
CA LYS A 283 39.63 -10.57 -4.34
C LYS A 283 38.42 -11.43 -3.97
N TYR A 284 38.64 -12.68 -3.53
CA TYR A 284 37.53 -13.63 -3.34
C TYR A 284 36.92 -13.64 -1.94
N LEU A 285 37.71 -13.35 -0.89
CA LEU A 285 37.24 -13.35 0.50
C LEU A 285 36.93 -11.92 0.98
N ILE A 286 37.92 -11.03 0.95
CA ILE A 286 37.78 -9.70 1.57
C ILE A 286 36.78 -8.84 0.80
N CYS A 287 36.91 -8.71 -0.53
CA CYS A 287 35.98 -7.92 -1.34
C CYS A 287 34.54 -8.45 -1.26
N LYS A 288 34.34 -9.77 -1.24
CA LYS A 288 33.01 -10.38 -1.11
C LYS A 288 32.35 -10.04 0.22
N ILE A 289 33.09 -10.10 1.33
CA ILE A 289 32.53 -9.78 2.65
C ILE A 289 32.25 -8.29 2.79
N ILE A 290 33.16 -7.42 2.31
CA ILE A 290 32.93 -5.97 2.32
C ILE A 290 31.73 -5.59 1.44
N PHE A 291 31.62 -6.16 0.24
CA PHE A 291 30.45 -5.94 -0.61
C PHE A 291 29.16 -6.34 0.11
N ASN A 292 29.08 -7.55 0.67
CA ASN A 292 27.89 -8.01 1.41
C ASN A 292 27.54 -7.10 2.60
N ALA A 293 28.52 -6.52 3.27
CA ALA A 293 28.29 -5.55 4.33
C ALA A 293 27.67 -4.25 3.78
N TYR A 294 28.21 -3.67 2.70
CA TYR A 294 27.68 -2.44 2.12
C TYR A 294 26.39 -2.63 1.30
N SER A 295 26.15 -3.81 0.73
CA SER A 295 25.01 -4.11 -0.14
C SER A 295 23.74 -4.51 0.60
N SER A 296 23.82 -5.03 1.83
CA SER A 296 22.66 -5.53 2.59
C SER A 296 21.62 -4.47 3.01
N GLY A 297 21.81 -3.20 2.64
CA GLY A 297 20.80 -2.13 2.71
C GLY A 297 20.17 -1.74 1.36
N PHE A 298 20.52 -2.43 0.27
CA PHE A 298 20.13 -2.13 -1.11
C PHE A 298 19.75 -3.41 -1.87
N ASP A 299 18.68 -3.36 -2.67
CA ASP A 299 18.36 -4.43 -3.61
C ASP A 299 19.24 -4.30 -4.87
N ILE A 300 20.46 -4.84 -4.80
CA ILE A 300 21.46 -4.73 -5.88
C ILE A 300 21.33 -5.90 -6.87
N LEU A 301 21.24 -5.59 -8.16
CA LEU A 301 21.40 -6.58 -9.22
C LEU A 301 22.85 -7.09 -9.25
N SER A 302 23.02 -8.40 -9.04
CA SER A 302 24.18 -9.27 -9.33
C SER A 302 25.62 -8.77 -9.12
N LEU A 303 26.42 -9.60 -8.45
CA LEU A 303 27.86 -9.39 -8.24
C LEU A 303 28.70 -9.63 -9.51
N ASP A 304 28.90 -8.60 -10.33
CA ASP A 304 29.89 -8.62 -11.41
C ASP A 304 31.26 -8.12 -10.95
N PHE A 305 32.22 -9.05 -10.86
CA PHE A 305 33.61 -8.72 -10.55
C PHE A 305 34.34 -8.19 -11.79
N ILE A 306 34.37 -6.86 -11.96
CA ILE A 306 35.23 -6.20 -12.95
C ILE A 306 36.68 -6.67 -12.76
N ASN A 307 37.36 -7.03 -13.86
CA ASN A 307 38.66 -7.67 -13.79
C ASN A 307 39.77 -6.69 -13.34
N SER A 308 40.05 -6.65 -12.03
CA SER A 308 41.07 -5.82 -11.39
C SER A 308 42.52 -6.24 -11.67
N PHE A 309 42.81 -6.87 -12.82
CA PHE A 309 44.14 -7.41 -13.16
C PHE A 309 45.26 -6.38 -13.00
N TRP A 310 45.05 -5.15 -13.48
CA TRP A 310 46.02 -4.06 -13.36
C TRP A 310 46.28 -3.64 -11.90
N ILE A 311 45.28 -3.71 -11.02
CA ILE A 311 45.43 -3.41 -9.59
C ILE A 311 46.21 -4.54 -8.88
N ALA A 312 45.96 -5.80 -9.25
CA ALA A 312 46.74 -6.93 -8.75
C ALA A 312 48.21 -6.85 -9.22
N LEU A 313 48.44 -6.52 -10.49
CA LEU A 313 49.79 -6.33 -11.02
C LEU A 313 50.51 -5.15 -10.35
N PHE A 314 49.82 -4.01 -10.17
CA PHE A 314 50.36 -2.84 -9.49
C PHE A 314 50.72 -3.12 -8.03
N THR A 315 49.86 -3.84 -7.28
CA THR A 315 50.15 -4.19 -5.88
C THR A 315 51.29 -5.19 -5.75
N ILE A 316 51.39 -6.20 -6.63
CA ILE A 316 52.56 -7.10 -6.68
C ILE A 316 53.83 -6.30 -7.01
N PHE A 317 53.80 -5.42 -8.00
CA PHE A 317 54.93 -4.56 -8.36
C PHE A 317 55.34 -3.64 -7.22
N LEU A 318 54.39 -2.97 -6.56
CA LEU A 318 54.64 -2.06 -5.45
C LEU A 318 55.24 -2.77 -4.23
N SER A 319 54.69 -3.92 -3.83
CA SER A 319 55.27 -4.79 -2.79
C SER A 319 56.72 -5.16 -3.11
N THR A 320 56.96 -5.60 -4.34
CA THR A 320 58.27 -6.04 -4.85
C THR A 320 59.27 -4.89 -4.89
N LEU A 321 58.84 -3.69 -5.31
CA LEU A 321 59.64 -2.47 -5.35
C LEU A 321 60.01 -1.98 -3.95
N LEU A 322 59.04 -1.88 -3.04
CA LEU A 322 59.26 -1.45 -1.65
C LEU A 322 60.23 -2.38 -0.91
N ILE A 323 60.12 -3.69 -1.11
CA ILE A 323 61.04 -4.67 -0.51
C ILE A 323 62.39 -4.68 -1.25
N SER A 324 62.43 -4.48 -2.57
CA SER A 324 63.69 -4.29 -3.32
C SER A 324 64.49 -3.10 -2.81
N LEU A 325 63.84 -1.94 -2.61
CA LEU A 325 64.47 -0.75 -2.02
C LEU A 325 64.96 -1.03 -0.59
N THR A 326 64.16 -1.76 0.19
CA THR A 326 64.51 -2.18 1.56
C THR A 326 65.76 -3.07 1.58
N VAL A 327 65.86 -4.07 0.71
CA VAL A 327 67.05 -4.92 0.53
C VAL A 327 68.23 -4.07 0.05
N TYR A 328 68.03 -3.17 -0.91
CA TYR A 328 69.08 -2.31 -1.44
C TYR A 328 69.73 -1.47 -0.34
N PHE A 329 68.94 -0.68 0.39
CA PHE A 329 69.45 0.19 1.46
C PHE A 329 70.07 -0.57 2.64
N THR A 330 69.64 -1.81 2.92
CA THR A 330 70.20 -2.62 4.01
C THR A 330 71.44 -3.41 3.61
N SER A 331 71.51 -3.91 2.37
CA SER A 331 72.66 -4.67 1.85
C SER A 331 73.82 -3.78 1.43
N ILE A 332 73.56 -2.62 0.80
CA ILE A 332 74.62 -1.76 0.26
C ILE A 332 75.58 -1.24 1.34
N SER A 333 75.10 -1.04 2.57
CA SER A 333 75.93 -0.63 3.69
C SER A 333 76.87 -1.73 4.17
N GLU A 334 76.49 -3.00 4.05
CA GLU A 334 77.31 -4.13 4.52
C GLU A 334 78.25 -4.62 3.40
N VAL A 335 77.71 -4.80 2.20
CA VAL A 335 78.44 -5.33 1.03
C VAL A 335 79.60 -4.40 0.61
N LYS A 336 79.50 -3.09 0.84
CA LYS A 336 80.58 -2.13 0.58
C LYS A 336 81.69 -2.13 1.65
N GLU A 337 81.51 -2.74 2.82
CA GLU A 337 82.57 -2.81 3.84
C GLU A 337 83.78 -3.61 3.33
N GLN A 338 84.96 -3.37 3.92
CA GLN A 338 86.18 -4.08 3.54
C GLN A 338 86.13 -5.55 4.00
N THR A 339 86.77 -6.45 3.26
CA THR A 339 86.79 -7.89 3.54
C THR A 339 87.28 -8.19 4.96
N ALA A 340 88.30 -7.46 5.43
CA ALA A 340 88.84 -7.60 6.80
C ALA A 340 87.83 -7.21 7.90
N ASP A 341 86.94 -6.26 7.65
CA ASP A 341 85.88 -5.86 8.59
C ASP A 341 84.71 -6.85 8.59
N LEU A 342 84.39 -7.43 7.43
CA LEU A 342 83.34 -8.45 7.28
C LEU A 342 83.71 -9.79 7.94
N LEU A 343 84.99 -10.16 7.90
CA LEU A 343 85.49 -11.35 8.61
C LEU A 343 85.52 -11.18 10.14
N ARG A 344 85.25 -9.98 10.67
CA ARG A 344 85.23 -9.69 12.11
C ARG A 344 83.81 -9.48 12.64
N PRO A 345 83.53 -9.91 13.89
CA PRO A 345 82.28 -9.55 14.57
C PRO A 345 82.10 -8.02 14.64
N LYS A 346 80.90 -7.54 14.29
CA LYS A 346 80.59 -6.11 14.24
C LYS A 346 80.77 -5.46 15.61
N ALA A 347 81.67 -4.49 15.72
CA ALA A 347 82.00 -3.86 16.99
C ALA A 347 80.76 -3.21 17.64
N PRO A 348 80.53 -3.40 18.95
CA PRO A 348 79.32 -2.91 19.60
C PRO A 348 79.36 -1.37 19.71
N LYS A 349 78.33 -0.69 19.19
CA LYS A 349 78.27 0.78 19.11
C LYS A 349 78.68 1.47 20.42
N LYS A 350 79.46 2.56 20.36
CA LYS A 350 79.87 3.33 21.54
C LYS A 350 78.63 3.79 22.34
N GLY A 351 78.70 3.70 23.67
CA GLY A 351 77.63 4.16 24.56
C GLY A 351 77.48 5.69 24.50
N SER A 352 76.25 6.19 24.56
CA SER A 352 75.96 7.64 24.54
C SER A 352 75.28 8.08 25.85
N ARG A 353 75.65 9.26 26.36
CA ARG A 353 74.97 9.88 27.52
C ARG A 353 73.50 10.14 27.17
N ILE A 354 72.60 9.89 28.12
CA ILE A 354 71.15 10.06 27.91
C ILE A 354 70.70 11.41 28.46
N PHE A 355 69.68 12.02 27.83
CA PHE A 355 69.02 13.19 28.39
C PHE A 355 68.43 12.93 29.80
N LEU A 356 67.94 11.71 30.08
CA LEU A 356 67.46 11.32 31.43
C LEU A 356 68.52 11.45 32.52
N GLU A 357 69.82 11.35 32.19
CA GLU A 357 70.92 11.52 33.17
C GLU A 357 71.01 12.97 33.69
N LYS A 358 70.45 13.93 32.95
CA LYS A 358 70.34 15.33 33.38
C LYS A 358 69.20 15.54 34.40
N ILE A 359 68.17 14.71 34.39
CA ILE A 359 67.01 14.81 35.29
C ILE A 359 67.33 14.05 36.58
N LYS A 360 68.19 14.65 37.42
CA LYS A 360 68.75 14.01 38.63
C LYS A 360 67.69 13.37 39.53
N PHE A 361 66.53 14.01 39.73
CA PHE A 361 65.43 13.52 40.59
C PHE A 361 64.90 12.13 40.18
N ILE A 362 64.76 11.89 38.87
CA ILE A 362 64.31 10.59 38.35
C ILE A 362 65.50 9.63 38.32
N TRP A 363 66.65 10.09 37.82
CA TRP A 363 67.80 9.22 37.61
C TRP A 363 68.36 8.61 38.89
N THR A 364 68.41 9.34 40.02
CA THR A 364 68.92 8.79 41.29
C THR A 364 68.07 7.62 41.79
N ARG A 365 66.73 7.74 41.72
CA ARG A 365 65.74 6.77 42.22
C ARG A 365 65.68 5.45 41.43
N LEU A 366 66.27 5.37 40.23
CA LEU A 366 66.24 4.15 39.41
C LEU A 366 67.27 3.10 39.89
N SER A 367 66.88 1.82 39.88
CA SER A 367 67.81 0.71 40.15
C SER A 367 68.95 0.65 39.13
N PHE A 368 70.08 0.04 39.49
CA PHE A 368 71.23 -0.16 38.59
C PHE A 368 70.82 -0.86 37.27
N MET A 369 70.02 -1.92 37.37
CA MET A 369 69.51 -2.63 36.20
C MET A 369 68.63 -1.74 35.32
N THR A 370 67.77 -0.90 35.92
CA THR A 370 66.91 0.03 35.16
C THR A 370 67.73 1.12 34.45
N LYS A 371 68.79 1.63 35.11
CA LYS A 371 69.75 2.57 34.50
C LYS A 371 70.44 1.96 33.27
N ILE A 372 70.83 0.67 33.35
CA ILE A 372 71.38 -0.08 32.21
C ILE A 372 70.34 -0.24 31.10
N THR A 373 69.10 -0.63 31.41
CA THR A 373 68.02 -0.76 30.40
C THR A 373 67.82 0.55 29.63
N PHE A 374 67.75 1.70 30.30
CA PHE A 374 67.66 3.00 29.62
C PHE A 374 68.90 3.31 28.76
N ARG A 375 70.12 3.04 29.27
CA ARG A 375 71.35 3.23 28.47
C ARG A 375 71.36 2.36 27.21
N ASN A 376 70.90 1.12 27.31
CA ASN A 376 70.81 0.20 26.17
C ASN A 376 69.76 0.64 25.15
N LEU A 377 68.57 1.06 25.59
CA LEU A 377 67.54 1.64 24.71
C LEU A 377 68.08 2.78 23.84
N PHE A 378 68.72 3.77 24.47
CA PHE A 378 69.25 4.94 23.76
C PHE A 378 70.57 4.67 23.00
N ARG A 379 71.27 3.56 23.27
CA ARG A 379 72.41 3.07 22.47
C ARG A 379 71.95 2.53 21.10
N TYR A 380 70.77 1.92 21.04
CA TYR A 380 70.21 1.30 19.83
C TYR A 380 68.98 2.04 19.29
N LYS A 381 69.05 3.39 19.18
CA LYS A 381 67.93 4.28 18.79
C LYS A 381 67.10 3.80 17.59
N ALA A 382 67.75 3.30 16.53
CA ALA A 382 67.04 2.77 15.37
C ALA A 382 66.12 1.60 15.73
N ARG A 383 66.60 0.64 16.54
CA ARG A 383 65.80 -0.49 17.03
C ARG A 383 64.65 0.02 17.92
N MET A 384 64.95 0.93 18.85
CA MET A 384 63.94 1.57 19.71
C MET A 384 62.79 2.17 18.89
N PHE A 385 63.09 2.99 17.87
CA PHE A 385 62.07 3.56 16.99
C PHE A 385 61.34 2.49 16.17
N MET A 386 62.04 1.54 15.54
CA MET A 386 61.39 0.48 14.76
C MET A 386 60.44 -0.38 15.61
N THR A 387 60.81 -0.69 16.86
CA THR A 387 59.92 -1.39 17.81
C THR A 387 58.72 -0.53 18.20
N ILE A 388 58.93 0.74 18.55
CA ILE A 388 57.85 1.67 18.93
C ILE A 388 56.87 1.90 17.77
N PHE A 389 57.35 2.10 16.54
CA PHE A 389 56.48 2.27 15.36
C PHE A 389 55.80 0.96 14.94
N GLY A 390 56.47 -0.20 15.05
CA GLY A 390 55.85 -1.49 14.76
C GLY A 390 54.69 -1.81 15.72
N ILE A 391 54.94 -1.71 17.03
CA ILE A 391 53.92 -1.93 18.06
C ILE A 391 52.85 -0.83 18.02
N GLY A 392 53.25 0.41 17.82
CA GLY A 392 52.35 1.56 17.71
C GLY A 392 51.45 1.49 16.49
N GLY A 393 51.95 1.07 15.33
CA GLY A 393 51.12 0.84 14.14
C GLY A 393 50.07 -0.25 14.36
N CYS A 394 50.46 -1.37 14.98
CA CYS A 394 49.51 -2.44 15.32
C CYS A 394 48.47 -1.97 16.34
N THR A 395 48.90 -1.27 17.39
CA THR A 395 47.99 -0.72 18.42
C THR A 395 47.09 0.37 17.85
N ALA A 396 47.56 1.19 16.91
CA ALA A 396 46.77 2.22 16.24
C ALA A 396 45.60 1.61 15.45
N LEU A 397 45.85 0.53 14.71
CA LEU A 397 44.82 -0.18 13.95
C LEU A 397 43.79 -0.85 14.89
N LEU A 398 44.25 -1.50 15.98
CA LEU A 398 43.37 -2.10 17.00
C LEU A 398 42.52 -1.04 17.70
N PHE A 399 43.15 0.04 18.18
CA PHE A 399 42.46 1.15 18.84
C PHE A 399 41.43 1.78 17.91
N PHE A 400 41.80 2.03 16.65
CA PHE A 400 40.89 2.54 15.63
C PHE A 400 39.66 1.64 15.45
N GLY A 401 39.84 0.32 15.35
CA GLY A 401 38.72 -0.60 15.17
C GLY A 401 37.67 -0.47 16.29
N PHE A 402 38.10 -0.62 17.54
CA PHE A 402 37.19 -0.45 18.69
C PHE A 402 36.63 0.97 18.80
N ALA A 403 37.45 2.01 18.60
CA ALA A 403 37.01 3.40 18.70
C ALA A 403 36.03 3.80 17.58
N MET A 404 36.14 3.22 16.39
CA MET A 404 35.20 3.39 15.28
C MET A 404 33.86 2.72 15.60
N THR A 405 33.89 1.48 16.10
CA THR A 405 32.68 0.78 16.58
C THR A 405 31.96 1.57 17.68
N ASP A 406 32.70 2.11 18.64
CA ASP A 406 32.13 2.90 19.73
C ASP A 406 31.59 4.25 19.23
N SER A 407 32.30 4.92 18.31
CA SER A 407 31.88 6.17 17.64
C SER A 407 30.54 6.01 16.92
N VAL A 408 30.41 4.92 16.15
CA VAL A 408 29.20 4.53 15.43
C VAL A 408 28.03 4.28 16.39
N LYS A 409 28.22 3.47 17.43
CA LYS A 409 27.18 3.16 18.43
C LYS A 409 26.75 4.41 19.22
N ASP A 410 27.68 5.28 19.60
CA ASP A 410 27.37 6.54 20.28
C ASP A 410 26.56 7.47 19.39
N THR A 411 26.78 7.48 18.08
CA THR A 411 26.06 8.37 17.13
C THR A 411 24.55 8.10 17.16
N SER A 412 24.13 6.85 16.95
CA SER A 412 22.72 6.43 17.07
C SER A 412 22.16 6.66 18.48
N LYS A 413 22.91 6.25 19.52
CA LYS A 413 22.49 6.37 20.92
C LYS A 413 22.31 7.81 21.39
N ILE A 414 23.16 8.75 20.96
CA ILE A 414 23.06 10.17 21.33
C ILE A 414 21.90 10.83 20.57
N GLN A 415 21.73 10.57 19.27
CA GLN A 415 20.62 11.15 18.52
C GLN A 415 19.27 10.71 19.09
N ARG A 416 19.02 9.39 19.19
CA ARG A 416 17.75 8.81 19.68
C ARG A 416 17.51 9.07 21.18
N GLY A 417 18.57 9.11 21.99
CA GLY A 417 18.44 9.19 23.44
C GLY A 417 18.52 10.59 24.04
N GLN A 418 19.16 11.56 23.36
CA GLN A 418 19.48 12.86 23.96
C GLN A 418 19.08 14.07 23.12
N ILE A 419 18.96 13.94 21.80
CA ILE A 419 18.66 15.06 20.88
C ILE A 419 17.19 15.00 20.46
N THR A 420 16.80 13.93 19.78
CA THR A 420 15.42 13.68 19.35
C THR A 420 14.63 13.05 20.50
N LYS A 421 13.68 13.78 21.08
CA LYS A 421 12.80 13.32 22.17
C LYS A 421 11.36 13.06 21.73
N TYR A 422 11.04 13.30 20.46
CA TYR A 422 9.72 13.05 19.86
C TYR A 422 9.68 11.69 19.16
N ASP A 423 8.47 11.16 18.95
CA ASP A 423 8.27 9.81 18.41
C ASP A 423 7.99 9.83 16.90
N TYR A 424 7.30 10.87 16.41
CA TYR A 424 7.02 11.09 14.99
C TYR A 424 6.70 12.56 14.67
N ILE A 425 6.87 12.93 13.40
CA ILE A 425 6.33 14.17 12.82
C ILE A 425 5.13 13.78 11.94
N SER A 426 3.97 14.35 12.24
CA SER A 426 2.75 14.22 11.45
C SER A 426 2.66 15.40 10.49
N LEU A 427 2.73 15.15 9.19
CA LEU A 427 2.55 16.16 8.14
C LEU A 427 1.13 16.08 7.58
N PHE A 428 0.52 17.23 7.40
CA PHE A 428 -0.86 17.35 6.98
C PHE A 428 -1.09 18.38 5.88
N ASP A 429 -2.16 18.17 5.14
CA ASP A 429 -2.58 19.04 4.06
C ASP A 429 -3.23 20.33 4.61
N GLU A 430 -2.84 21.49 4.08
CA GLU A 430 -3.37 22.78 4.49
C GLU A 430 -4.82 23.00 4.01
N ASN A 431 -5.24 22.33 2.92
CA ASN A 431 -6.49 22.58 2.19
C ASN A 431 -7.69 21.72 2.64
N VAL A 432 -7.58 20.95 3.73
CA VAL A 432 -8.64 20.00 4.15
C VAL A 432 -9.82 20.68 4.87
N LYS A 433 -11.00 20.05 4.74
CA LYS A 433 -12.26 20.43 5.38
C LYS A 433 -12.11 20.63 6.89
N GLU A 434 -12.72 21.71 7.39
CA GLU A 434 -12.61 22.17 8.79
C GLU A 434 -13.11 21.14 9.82
N SER A 435 -14.02 20.25 9.43
CA SER A 435 -14.47 19.12 10.25
C SER A 435 -13.34 18.15 10.59
N ASP A 436 -12.48 17.86 9.62
CA ASP A 436 -11.38 16.92 9.79
C ASP A 436 -10.26 17.58 10.61
N LYS A 437 -10.04 18.91 10.46
CA LYS A 437 -9.07 19.69 11.25
C LYS A 437 -9.41 19.64 12.74
N LYS A 438 -10.69 19.76 13.07
CA LYS A 438 -11.20 19.58 14.45
C LYS A 438 -11.07 18.14 14.95
N SER A 439 -11.25 17.14 14.08
CA SER A 439 -11.03 15.73 14.43
C SER A 439 -9.56 15.44 14.76
N TYR A 440 -8.63 15.94 13.94
CA TYR A 440 -7.19 15.81 14.13
C TYR A 440 -6.72 16.52 15.41
N GLN A 441 -7.17 17.75 15.67
CA GLN A 441 -6.88 18.46 16.91
C GLN A 441 -7.36 17.72 18.17
N LYS A 442 -8.53 17.06 18.13
CA LYS A 442 -9.00 16.22 19.26
C LYS A 442 -8.04 15.07 19.55
N ILE A 443 -7.48 14.42 18.54
CA ILE A 443 -6.50 13.34 18.70
C ILE A 443 -5.20 13.89 19.32
N LEU A 444 -4.78 15.10 18.93
CA LEU A 444 -3.58 15.74 19.48
C LEU A 444 -3.73 16.25 20.90
N ASN A 445 -4.94 16.60 21.36
CA ASN A 445 -5.18 17.02 22.75
C ASN A 445 -4.83 15.92 23.78
N ASP A 446 -4.98 14.65 23.40
CA ASP A 446 -4.59 13.49 24.22
C ASP A 446 -3.05 13.27 24.24
N ALA A 447 -2.30 14.00 23.42
CA ALA A 447 -0.87 13.82 23.19
C ALA A 447 -0.05 15.07 23.53
N LYS A 448 1.28 14.91 23.66
CA LYS A 448 2.19 16.05 23.66
C LYS A 448 2.54 16.38 22.22
N SER A 449 2.10 17.53 21.72
CA SER A 449 2.41 18.02 20.37
C SER A 449 2.99 19.43 20.35
N LEU A 450 3.65 19.77 19.24
CA LEU A 450 4.11 21.12 18.90
C LEU A 450 3.95 21.35 17.40
N LYS A 451 3.16 22.35 17.04
CA LYS A 451 2.96 22.78 15.64
C LYS A 451 4.27 23.25 15.03
N ILE A 452 4.52 22.80 13.80
CA ILE A 452 5.66 23.18 13.00
C ILE A 452 5.31 23.40 11.52
N LEU A 453 6.15 24.18 10.84
CA LEU A 453 6.30 24.09 9.38
C LEU A 453 7.50 23.21 9.12
N TYR A 454 7.29 22.09 8.43
CA TYR A 454 8.33 21.20 7.94
C TYR A 454 8.39 21.30 6.42
N LYS A 455 9.53 21.74 5.88
CA LYS A 455 9.72 21.87 4.42
C LYS A 455 11.18 21.59 4.06
N LYS A 456 11.42 21.08 2.85
CA LYS A 456 12.79 21.02 2.32
C LYS A 456 13.11 22.34 1.62
N VAL A 457 14.33 22.84 1.82
CA VAL A 457 14.86 24.07 1.22
C VAL A 457 16.21 23.80 0.59
N ASP A 458 16.50 24.43 -0.54
CA ASP A 458 17.78 24.29 -1.22
C ASP A 458 18.79 25.29 -0.64
N VAL A 459 19.80 24.78 0.06
CA VAL A 459 20.87 25.59 0.66
C VAL A 459 22.07 25.60 -0.27
N SER A 460 22.64 26.78 -0.53
CA SER A 460 23.87 26.89 -1.31
C SER A 460 25.08 26.47 -0.46
N THR A 461 25.82 25.46 -0.89
CA THR A 461 26.99 24.90 -0.19
C THR A 461 28.26 25.00 -1.03
N LYS A 462 29.42 24.71 -0.41
CA LYS A 462 30.73 24.65 -1.10
C LYS A 462 30.79 23.64 -2.26
N LYS A 463 29.86 22.68 -2.33
CA LYS A 463 29.81 21.62 -3.34
C LYS A 463 28.60 21.74 -4.30
N GLY A 464 27.85 22.85 -4.25
CA GLY A 464 26.59 23.03 -4.98
C GLY A 464 25.39 23.16 -4.05
N ASN A 465 24.17 23.09 -4.59
CA ASN A 465 22.94 23.18 -3.79
C ASN A 465 22.64 21.84 -3.10
N MET A 466 22.06 21.90 -1.90
CA MET A 466 21.70 20.73 -1.10
C MET A 466 20.34 20.91 -0.43
N LYS A 467 19.41 19.96 -0.62
CA LYS A 467 18.10 19.96 0.06
C LYS A 467 18.29 19.69 1.56
N VAL A 468 17.88 20.65 2.39
CA VAL A 468 17.98 20.67 3.87
C VAL A 468 16.59 20.77 4.47
N ASN A 469 16.37 20.18 5.66
CA ASN A 469 15.08 20.24 6.34
C ASN A 469 14.93 21.55 7.13
N LEU A 470 14.05 22.45 6.68
CA LEU A 470 13.60 23.61 7.44
C LEU A 470 12.51 23.20 8.43
N ILE A 471 12.70 23.52 9.71
CA ILE A 471 11.70 23.39 10.76
C ILE A 471 11.47 24.76 11.44
N VAL A 472 10.24 25.27 11.31
CA VAL A 472 9.78 26.48 12.01
C VAL A 472 8.88 26.06 13.17
N PHE A 473 9.14 26.53 14.39
CA PHE A 473 8.33 26.21 15.57
C PHE A 473 7.33 27.32 15.92
N ASP A 474 6.09 26.93 16.26
CA ASP A 474 5.07 27.86 16.75
C ASP A 474 5.38 28.39 18.18
N ASP A 475 5.90 27.54 19.05
CA ASP A 475 6.13 27.87 20.46
C ASP A 475 7.53 27.43 20.90
N VAL A 476 8.43 28.41 20.96
CA VAL A 476 9.83 28.29 21.37
C VAL A 476 9.96 27.65 22.77
N SER A 477 9.05 27.97 23.69
CA SER A 477 9.09 27.46 25.08
C SER A 477 8.86 25.94 25.20
N LYS A 478 8.25 25.34 24.17
CA LYS A 478 7.95 23.89 24.13
C LYS A 478 9.03 23.08 23.44
N VAL A 479 9.92 23.70 22.66
CA VAL A 479 10.91 23.01 21.80
C VAL A 479 11.76 22.01 22.59
N ASP A 480 12.27 22.39 23.77
CA ASP A 480 13.11 21.54 24.64
C ASP A 480 12.48 20.19 25.01
N LYS A 481 11.15 20.07 24.98
CA LYS A 481 10.40 18.84 25.31
C LYS A 481 10.49 17.82 24.16
N PHE A 482 10.74 18.28 22.93
CA PHE A 482 10.76 17.50 21.70
C PHE A 482 12.15 17.38 21.08
N ILE A 483 12.93 18.47 21.06
CA ILE A 483 14.29 18.54 20.50
C ILE A 483 15.19 19.25 21.49
N ASN A 484 16.35 18.66 21.77
CA ASN A 484 17.33 19.22 22.70
C ASN A 484 18.37 20.08 21.95
N ILE A 485 18.09 21.37 21.77
CA ILE A 485 18.97 22.28 21.04
C ILE A 485 20.16 22.67 21.94
N ARG A 486 21.34 22.10 21.66
CA ARG A 486 22.58 22.28 22.43
C ARG A 486 23.81 22.32 21.52
N ASP A 487 24.88 22.96 21.96
CA ASP A 487 26.20 22.88 21.30
C ASP A 487 26.86 21.52 21.59
N LYS A 488 27.91 21.17 20.83
CA LYS A 488 28.78 20.00 21.03
C LYS A 488 29.38 19.91 22.44
N LYS A 489 29.55 21.02 23.16
CA LYS A 489 29.94 21.01 24.59
C LYS A 489 28.81 20.55 25.53
N LYS A 490 27.63 20.23 25.00
CA LYS A 490 26.35 19.96 25.68
C LYS A 490 25.74 21.17 26.41
N ASN A 491 26.27 22.36 26.17
CA ASN A 491 25.68 23.61 26.65
C ASN A 491 24.36 23.84 25.89
N LYS A 492 23.27 24.11 26.61
CA LYS A 492 21.99 24.49 26.01
C LYS A 492 22.19 25.77 25.19
N ILE A 493 21.69 25.79 23.95
CA ILE A 493 21.66 27.02 23.16
C ILE A 493 20.36 27.75 23.50
N ASP A 494 20.46 29.06 23.74
CA ASP A 494 19.28 29.92 23.87
C ASP A 494 18.59 30.02 22.51
N PHE A 495 17.47 29.31 22.34
CA PHE A 495 16.61 29.45 21.19
C PHE A 495 15.56 30.52 21.51
N ASN A 496 15.60 31.64 20.79
CA ASN A 496 14.72 32.78 21.02
C ASN A 496 14.01 33.21 19.72
N ASP A 497 13.09 34.18 19.85
CA ASP A 497 12.17 34.56 18.77
C ASP A 497 12.83 35.20 17.53
N LYS A 498 14.14 35.46 17.55
CA LYS A 498 14.92 35.93 16.38
C LYS A 498 16.06 34.97 16.01
N SER A 499 16.10 33.77 16.60
CA SER A 499 17.17 32.81 16.39
C SER A 499 16.96 31.96 15.14
N VAL A 500 17.98 31.88 14.29
CA VAL A 500 18.12 30.84 13.28
C VAL A 500 19.35 30.00 13.63
N ILE A 501 19.13 28.71 13.86
CA ILE A 501 20.13 27.73 14.29
C ILE A 501 20.23 26.65 13.21
N ILE A 502 21.45 26.19 12.92
CA ILE A 502 21.70 25.13 11.94
C ILE A 502 22.27 23.87 12.60
N SER A 503 22.09 22.72 11.96
CA SER A 503 22.77 21.48 12.33
C SER A 503 24.29 21.59 12.21
N LYS A 504 25.03 20.85 13.06
CA LYS A 504 26.49 20.83 13.01
C LYS A 504 27.04 20.30 11.70
N ASN A 505 26.34 19.37 11.06
CA ASN A 505 26.75 18.81 9.77
C ASN A 505 26.70 19.88 8.66
N LEU A 506 25.56 20.57 8.49
CA LEU A 506 25.39 21.68 7.56
C LEU A 506 26.46 22.76 7.74
N SER A 507 26.81 23.08 8.98
CA SER A 507 27.85 24.08 9.31
C SER A 507 29.24 23.78 8.72
N LYS A 508 29.54 22.51 8.36
CA LYS A 508 30.79 22.14 7.66
C LYS A 508 30.73 22.45 6.16
N ASN A 509 29.57 22.21 5.55
CA ASN A 509 29.35 22.25 4.10
C ASN A 509 29.13 23.69 3.58
N ILE A 510 28.60 24.59 4.41
CA ILE A 510 28.50 26.02 4.13
C ILE A 510 29.79 26.77 4.53
N ASN A 511 29.90 28.05 4.16
CA ASN A 511 30.96 28.93 4.67
C ASN A 511 30.39 29.88 5.73
N LEU A 512 30.72 29.64 7.00
CA LEU A 512 30.13 30.35 8.16
C LEU A 512 30.49 31.84 8.25
N ASP A 513 31.52 32.29 7.54
CA ASP A 513 31.90 33.71 7.44
C ASP A 513 30.92 34.52 6.56
N LYS A 514 29.95 33.86 5.91
CA LYS A 514 28.87 34.45 5.13
C LYS A 514 27.51 34.11 5.75
N ASP A 515 26.52 34.97 5.49
CA ASP A 515 25.12 34.68 5.80
C ASP A 515 24.69 33.36 5.11
N LEU A 516 23.82 32.59 5.76
CA LEU A 516 23.23 31.37 5.20
C LEU A 516 22.32 31.75 4.03
N GLU A 517 22.66 31.29 2.83
CA GLU A 517 21.85 31.49 1.63
C GLU A 517 21.06 30.22 1.32
N PHE A 518 19.72 30.32 1.38
CA PHE A 518 18.82 29.22 1.03
C PHE A 518 17.61 29.71 0.24
N ASP A 519 17.08 28.84 -0.62
CA ASP A 519 15.89 29.11 -1.41
C ASP A 519 14.65 28.50 -0.77
N LEU A 520 13.57 29.30 -0.73
CA LEU A 520 12.24 28.89 -0.33
C LEU A 520 11.24 29.59 -1.26
N ASP A 521 10.49 28.79 -2.03
CA ASP A 521 9.47 29.25 -2.98
C ASP A 521 10.03 30.17 -4.10
N ASN A 522 11.14 29.75 -4.72
CA ASN A 522 11.89 30.46 -5.77
C ASN A 522 12.31 31.88 -5.36
N ARG A 523 12.71 32.03 -4.10
CA ARG A 523 13.18 33.25 -3.47
C ARG A 523 14.35 32.94 -2.53
N THR A 524 15.56 33.10 -3.06
CA THR A 524 16.78 33.03 -2.27
C THR A 524 16.78 34.07 -1.15
N LYS A 525 17.03 33.65 0.09
CA LYS A 525 17.14 34.51 1.28
C LYS A 525 18.49 34.32 1.95
N LYS A 526 19.07 35.44 2.41
CA LYS A 526 20.30 35.47 3.20
C LYS A 526 19.94 35.69 4.67
N VAL A 527 20.44 34.85 5.55
CA VAL A 527 20.06 34.84 6.97
C VAL A 527 21.27 34.64 7.87
N LYS A 528 21.39 35.46 8.92
CA LYS A 528 22.44 35.29 9.92
C LYS A 528 22.15 34.10 10.83
N VAL A 529 23.10 33.16 10.87
CA VAL A 529 23.08 32.02 11.79
C VAL A 529 23.50 32.53 13.18
N LYS A 530 22.66 32.31 14.19
CA LYS A 530 22.99 32.68 15.58
C LYS A 530 23.98 31.69 16.19
N ASP A 531 23.67 30.40 16.08
CA ASP A 531 24.35 29.30 16.75
C ASP A 531 24.26 28.00 15.94
N ILE A 532 25.07 27.00 16.33
CA ILE A 532 25.16 25.70 15.65
C ILE A 532 24.81 24.59 16.63
N SER A 533 23.74 23.84 16.35
CA SER A 533 23.27 22.74 17.20
C SER A 533 23.99 21.42 16.90
N GLU A 534 24.27 20.66 17.95
CA GLU A 534 24.67 19.26 17.86
C GLU A 534 23.52 18.44 17.27
N ASN A 535 23.77 17.87 16.08
CA ASN A 535 22.87 16.96 15.40
C ASN A 535 23.71 15.99 14.56
N TYR A 536 23.36 14.70 14.57
CA TYR A 536 24.12 13.63 13.94
C TYR A 536 23.45 13.05 12.69
N ILE A 537 22.15 13.30 12.50
CA ILE A 537 21.31 12.67 11.46
C ILE A 537 20.45 13.71 10.76
N ASP A 538 20.55 13.75 9.43
CA ASP A 538 20.04 14.78 8.52
C ASP A 538 20.55 16.20 8.84
N ASP A 539 20.32 17.11 7.89
CA ASP A 539 20.61 18.52 8.03
C ASP A 539 19.35 19.34 8.27
N TYR A 540 19.43 20.25 9.25
CA TYR A 540 18.30 21.04 9.75
C TYR A 540 18.62 22.52 9.84
N ILE A 541 17.63 23.33 9.49
CA ILE A 541 17.55 24.75 9.85
C ILE A 541 16.37 24.88 10.83
N TYR A 542 16.66 25.33 12.04
CA TYR A 542 15.69 25.58 13.11
C TYR A 542 15.43 27.07 13.24
N MET A 543 14.16 27.49 13.22
CA MET A 543 13.78 28.89 13.43
C MET A 543 12.46 29.04 14.18
N SER A 544 12.26 30.17 14.86
CA SER A 544 10.98 30.53 15.46
C SER A 544 10.02 31.06 14.39
N LYS A 545 8.71 31.06 14.70
CA LYS A 545 7.70 31.71 13.84
C LYS A 545 7.98 33.20 13.60
N ASP A 546 8.52 33.90 14.60
CA ASP A 546 8.81 35.32 14.52
C ASP A 546 10.07 35.60 13.70
N ALA A 547 11.10 34.73 13.76
CA ALA A 547 12.24 34.78 12.85
C ALA A 547 11.79 34.57 11.39
N TYR A 548 10.95 33.55 11.13
CA TYR A 548 10.37 33.33 9.80
C TYR A 548 9.60 34.56 9.32
N LYS A 549 8.71 35.11 10.15
CA LYS A 549 7.91 36.29 9.81
C LYS A 549 8.78 37.50 9.46
N ASN A 550 9.87 37.73 10.19
CA ASN A 550 10.82 38.82 9.93
C ASN A 550 11.67 38.61 8.67
N ILE A 551 11.96 37.36 8.26
CA ILE A 551 12.77 37.04 7.07
C ILE A 551 11.93 37.05 5.79
N PHE A 552 10.70 36.55 5.88
CA PHE A 552 9.82 36.32 4.73
C PHE A 552 8.69 37.35 4.58
N ASN A 553 8.47 38.23 5.56
CA ASN A 553 7.34 39.18 5.63
C ASN A 553 5.97 38.50 5.44
N LYS A 554 5.85 37.22 5.83
CA LYS A 554 4.65 36.40 5.72
C LYS A 554 4.45 35.62 7.03
N ASN A 555 3.21 35.47 7.47
CA ASN A 555 2.90 34.57 8.60
C ASN A 555 3.22 33.12 8.21
N VAL A 556 3.65 32.32 9.17
CA VAL A 556 3.90 30.87 8.98
C VAL A 556 2.57 30.17 8.72
N SER A 557 2.49 29.39 7.65
CA SER A 557 1.49 28.32 7.55
C SER A 557 2.11 27.06 8.15
N PHE A 558 1.43 26.44 9.12
CA PHE A 558 1.93 25.23 9.78
C PHE A 558 1.31 24.01 9.08
N ASN A 559 2.17 23.14 8.54
CA ASN A 559 1.80 21.94 7.78
C ASN A 559 2.11 20.63 8.55
N GLY A 560 2.47 20.72 9.83
CA GLY A 560 2.73 19.54 10.63
C GLY A 560 2.75 19.76 12.14
N ASP A 561 2.77 18.66 12.87
CA ASP A 561 3.01 18.61 14.31
C ASP A 561 4.16 17.64 14.61
N ILE A 562 5.09 18.07 15.46
CA ILE A 562 5.97 17.13 16.17
C ILE A 562 5.16 16.54 17.32
N VAL A 563 5.08 15.22 17.40
CA VAL A 563 4.27 14.52 18.39
C VAL A 563 5.11 13.55 19.21
N LYS A 564 4.86 13.53 20.51
CA LYS A 564 5.39 12.56 21.46
C LYS A 564 4.21 11.82 22.09
N SER A 565 3.96 10.59 21.65
CA SER A 565 2.82 9.78 22.09
C SER A 565 2.99 8.30 21.77
N ASP A 566 2.06 7.49 22.27
CA ASP A 566 2.02 6.05 22.08
C ASP A 566 1.61 5.61 20.67
N LYS A 567 1.73 4.29 20.43
CA LYS A 567 1.37 3.67 19.15
C LYS A 567 -0.13 3.80 18.84
N LYS A 568 -1.03 3.81 19.84
CA LYS A 568 -2.48 3.96 19.60
C LYS A 568 -2.81 5.35 19.05
N THR A 569 -2.16 6.39 19.58
CA THR A 569 -2.31 7.77 19.08
C THR A 569 -1.80 7.89 17.64
N LYS A 570 -0.66 7.25 17.35
CA LYS A 570 -0.11 7.17 15.99
C LYS A 570 -1.09 6.55 14.99
N ASP A 571 -1.68 5.41 15.33
CA ASP A 571 -2.61 4.70 14.45
C ASP A 571 -3.90 5.52 14.21
N LYS A 572 -4.39 6.25 15.24
CA LYS A 572 -5.48 7.23 15.08
C LYS A 572 -5.11 8.36 14.12
N ILE A 573 -3.89 8.92 14.22
CA ILE A 573 -3.40 9.99 13.33
C ILE A 573 -3.33 9.49 11.88
N LEU A 574 -2.75 8.33 11.63
CA LEU A 574 -2.67 7.70 10.30
C LEU A 574 -4.05 7.39 9.70
N SER A 575 -5.05 7.08 10.52
CA SER A 575 -6.43 6.87 10.06
C SER A 575 -7.19 8.14 9.69
N ASN A 576 -6.66 9.32 10.05
CA ASN A 576 -7.31 10.59 9.78
C ASN A 576 -6.95 11.09 8.36
N LYS A 577 -7.97 11.49 7.59
CA LYS A 577 -7.85 11.98 6.20
C LYS A 577 -6.94 13.19 6.03
N ILE A 578 -6.59 13.88 7.12
CA ILE A 578 -5.67 15.02 7.14
C ILE A 578 -4.19 14.61 7.08
N SER A 579 -3.84 13.43 7.59
CA SER A 579 -2.45 12.97 7.65
C SER A 579 -1.96 12.54 6.27
N GLN A 580 -1.15 13.38 5.61
CA GLN A 580 -0.51 13.04 4.33
C GLN A 580 0.69 12.11 4.53
N ALA A 581 1.55 12.41 5.52
CA ALA A 581 2.79 11.68 5.73
C ALA A 581 3.18 11.65 7.21
N LEU A 582 3.82 10.54 7.62
CA LEU A 582 4.32 10.36 8.97
C LEU A 582 5.82 10.05 8.94
N ILE A 583 6.64 10.96 9.48
CA ILE A 583 8.09 10.78 9.58
C ILE A 583 8.40 10.17 10.95
N GLU A 584 8.93 8.95 10.97
CA GLU A 584 9.28 8.21 12.18
C GLU A 584 10.81 8.12 12.35
N PRO A 585 11.44 8.91 13.24
CA PRO A 585 12.89 8.81 13.48
C PRO A 585 13.32 7.41 13.92
N ASN A 586 12.50 6.69 14.68
CA ASN A 586 12.82 5.34 15.14
C ASN A 586 13.02 4.34 13.97
N LYS A 587 12.22 4.39 12.91
CA LYS A 587 12.44 3.57 11.70
C LYS A 587 13.73 3.94 10.97
N PHE A 588 14.13 5.21 11.01
CA PHE A 588 15.42 5.64 10.49
C PHE A 588 16.57 5.11 11.37
N TYR A 589 16.43 5.16 12.70
CA TYR A 589 17.42 4.59 13.62
C TYR A 589 17.56 3.08 13.48
N GLU A 590 16.48 2.33 13.24
CA GLU A 590 16.55 0.88 12.98
C GLU A 590 17.32 0.56 11.69
N ARG A 591 17.07 1.32 10.60
CA ARG A 591 17.82 1.20 9.34
C ARG A 591 19.28 1.65 9.46
N MET A 592 19.55 2.65 10.29
CA MET A 592 20.91 3.05 10.64
C MET A 592 21.60 1.97 11.47
N ASP A 593 20.95 1.45 12.51
CA ASP A 593 21.52 0.42 13.39
C ASP A 593 21.87 -0.85 12.59
N SER A 594 21.10 -1.22 11.56
CA SER A 594 21.46 -2.31 10.64
C SER A 594 22.64 -1.97 9.71
N LEU A 595 22.61 -0.82 9.02
CA LEU A 595 23.74 -0.35 8.19
C LEU A 595 25.05 -0.24 9.00
N MET A 596 24.95 0.20 10.24
CA MET A 596 26.06 0.33 11.19
C MET A 596 26.51 -1.02 11.75
N ALA A 597 25.61 -1.99 11.91
CA ALA A 597 25.97 -3.38 12.22
C ALA A 597 26.81 -4.00 11.09
N ASN A 598 26.54 -3.65 9.83
CA ASN A 598 27.32 -4.11 8.70
C ASN A 598 28.74 -3.48 8.67
N LEU A 599 28.86 -2.18 8.99
CA LEU A 599 30.18 -1.55 9.17
C LEU A 599 30.98 -2.21 10.31
N ASN A 600 30.33 -2.68 11.38
CA ASN A 600 31.01 -3.45 12.43
C ASN A 600 31.63 -4.76 11.90
N LEU A 601 31.08 -5.37 10.84
CA LEU A 601 31.67 -6.54 10.19
C LEU A 601 33.02 -6.19 9.53
N VAL A 602 33.05 -5.10 8.75
CA VAL A 602 34.28 -4.58 8.12
C VAL A 602 35.32 -4.22 9.17
N ILE A 603 34.90 -3.55 10.24
CA ILE A 603 35.76 -3.21 11.39
C ILE A 603 36.30 -4.46 12.09
N ALA A 604 35.48 -5.50 12.27
CA ALA A 604 35.91 -6.75 12.89
C ALA A 604 36.99 -7.46 12.06
N ILE A 605 36.87 -7.45 10.72
CA ILE A 605 37.90 -7.98 9.82
C ILE A 605 39.21 -7.19 9.92
N ILE A 606 39.14 -5.85 9.89
CA ILE A 606 40.33 -5.01 10.05
C ILE A 606 41.00 -5.27 11.40
N THR A 607 40.21 -5.42 12.47
CA THR A 607 40.69 -5.74 13.82
C THR A 607 41.35 -7.13 13.87
N LEU A 608 40.76 -8.14 13.21
CA LEU A 608 41.32 -9.49 13.10
C LEU A 608 42.67 -9.50 12.36
N VAL A 609 42.74 -8.86 11.19
CA VAL A 609 43.99 -8.72 10.42
C VAL A 609 45.05 -7.98 11.23
N SER A 610 44.65 -6.96 12.00
CA SER A 610 45.55 -6.19 12.87
C SER A 610 46.07 -7.00 14.06
N MET A 611 45.27 -7.91 14.63
CA MET A 611 45.74 -8.86 15.64
C MET A 611 46.76 -9.85 15.08
N ILE A 612 46.51 -10.41 13.89
CA ILE A 612 47.45 -11.32 13.21
C ILE A 612 48.76 -10.58 12.92
N LEU A 613 48.69 -9.35 12.41
CA LEU A 613 49.86 -8.50 12.17
C LEU A 613 50.63 -8.23 13.47
N ALA A 614 49.93 -7.88 14.57
CA ALA A 614 50.54 -7.65 15.87
C ALA A 614 51.37 -8.85 16.36
N VAL A 615 50.84 -10.07 16.20
CA VAL A 615 51.57 -11.32 16.53
C VAL A 615 52.85 -11.44 15.71
N VAL A 616 52.78 -11.27 14.39
CA VAL A 616 53.94 -11.37 13.49
C VAL A 616 55.00 -10.31 13.79
N VAL A 617 54.59 -9.06 13.97
CA VAL A 617 55.47 -7.92 14.29
C VAL A 617 56.17 -8.13 15.62
N LEU A 618 55.42 -8.42 16.69
CA LEU A 618 55.98 -8.65 18.02
C LEU A 618 56.89 -9.89 18.05
N TYR A 619 56.55 -10.96 17.33
CA TYR A 619 57.37 -12.17 17.26
C TYR A 619 58.73 -11.87 16.59
N ASN A 620 58.72 -11.20 15.44
CA ASN A 620 59.94 -10.84 14.73
C ASN A 620 60.83 -9.90 15.56
N LEU A 621 60.28 -8.81 16.10
CA LEU A 621 61.01 -7.86 16.95
C LEU A 621 61.63 -8.54 18.18
N THR A 622 60.89 -9.46 18.80
CA THR A 622 61.36 -10.22 19.96
C THR A 622 62.46 -11.20 19.60
N ASN A 623 62.28 -11.99 18.54
CA ASN A 623 63.25 -12.98 18.08
C ASN A 623 64.57 -12.30 17.65
N ILE A 624 64.47 -11.11 17.02
CA ILE A 624 65.62 -10.25 16.73
C ILE A 624 66.35 -9.84 18.02
N ASN A 625 65.65 -9.30 19.01
CA ASN A 625 66.24 -8.86 20.29
C ASN A 625 66.95 -10.02 21.02
N VAL A 626 66.36 -11.21 21.02
CA VAL A 626 66.97 -12.42 21.60
C VAL A 626 68.21 -12.87 20.83
N SER A 627 68.18 -12.91 19.49
CA SER A 627 69.35 -13.30 18.69
C SER A 627 70.52 -12.33 18.93
N GLU A 628 70.24 -11.02 19.03
CA GLU A 628 71.22 -9.95 19.28
C GLU A 628 71.96 -10.13 20.59
N ARG A 629 71.25 -10.60 21.61
CA ARG A 629 71.77 -10.77 22.96
C ARG A 629 72.18 -12.20 23.27
N LYS A 630 72.16 -13.14 22.30
CA LYS A 630 72.43 -14.57 22.56
C LYS A 630 73.73 -14.80 23.34
N LYS A 631 74.80 -14.03 23.07
CA LYS A 631 76.05 -14.05 23.86
C LYS A 631 75.88 -13.48 25.27
N GLU A 632 75.29 -12.29 25.44
CA GLU A 632 74.99 -11.70 26.76
C GLU A 632 74.15 -12.67 27.63
N LEU A 633 73.18 -13.34 27.02
CA LEU A 633 72.29 -14.31 27.67
C LEU A 633 73.02 -15.60 28.06
N ALA A 634 73.92 -16.09 27.21
CA ALA A 634 74.80 -17.20 27.55
C ALA A 634 75.72 -16.85 28.74
N THR A 635 76.37 -15.68 28.69
CA THR A 635 77.22 -15.21 29.80
C THR A 635 76.43 -15.07 31.11
N THR A 636 75.22 -14.49 31.10
CA THR A 636 74.40 -14.43 32.33
C THR A 636 74.01 -15.82 32.86
N LYS A 637 73.71 -16.78 31.99
CA LYS A 637 73.35 -18.16 32.38
C LYS A 637 74.57 -18.92 32.94
N VAL A 638 75.76 -18.67 32.42
CA VAL A 638 77.05 -19.18 32.95
C VAL A 638 77.40 -18.53 34.30
N LEU A 639 77.06 -17.26 34.50
CA LEU A 639 77.14 -16.56 35.79
C LEU A 639 76.05 -16.99 36.80
N GLY A 640 75.32 -18.08 36.53
CA GLY A 640 74.36 -18.67 37.47
C GLY A 640 72.95 -18.07 37.47
N PHE A 641 72.61 -17.15 36.56
CA PHE A 641 71.27 -16.56 36.52
C PHE A 641 70.21 -17.63 36.19
N TYR A 642 69.10 -17.62 36.93
CA TYR A 642 67.98 -18.49 36.66
C TYR A 642 67.31 -18.11 35.33
N PRO A 643 66.75 -19.07 34.56
CA PRO A 643 66.11 -18.79 33.26
C PRO A 643 65.00 -17.72 33.32
N ARG A 644 64.33 -17.56 34.47
CA ARG A 644 63.34 -16.49 34.70
C ARG A 644 64.00 -15.10 34.77
N GLU A 645 65.14 -14.97 35.43
CA GLU A 645 65.90 -13.71 35.56
C GLU A 645 66.50 -13.30 34.21
N THR A 646 67.13 -14.25 33.50
CA THR A 646 67.62 -14.06 32.12
C THR A 646 66.51 -13.56 31.19
N THR A 647 65.31 -14.11 31.31
CA THR A 647 64.15 -13.69 30.51
C THR A 647 63.66 -12.30 30.93
N ALA A 648 63.48 -12.05 32.24
CA ALA A 648 63.03 -10.77 32.77
C ALA A 648 63.97 -9.61 32.40
N TYR A 649 65.27 -9.85 32.33
CA TYR A 649 66.26 -8.85 31.89
C TYR A 649 65.99 -8.35 30.46
N ILE A 650 65.74 -9.25 29.50
CA ILE A 650 65.37 -8.86 28.11
C ILE A 650 64.02 -8.14 28.11
N TYR A 651 63.03 -8.74 28.77
CA TYR A 651 61.64 -8.30 28.64
C TYR A 651 61.36 -6.97 29.33
N ARG A 652 62.18 -6.51 30.28
CA ARG A 652 62.12 -5.13 30.77
C ARG A 652 62.26 -4.11 29.64
N GLU A 653 63.14 -4.34 28.67
CA GLU A 653 63.30 -3.45 27.52
C GLU A 653 62.09 -3.53 26.58
N THR A 654 61.70 -4.75 26.20
CA THR A 654 60.53 -4.98 25.33
C THR A 654 59.26 -4.38 25.94
N TYR A 655 59.04 -4.50 27.26
CA TYR A 655 57.87 -3.97 27.94
C TYR A 655 57.82 -2.44 27.95
N ILE A 656 58.95 -1.76 28.18
CA ILE A 656 59.06 -0.29 28.05
C ILE A 656 58.76 0.14 26.61
N LEU A 657 59.32 -0.56 25.61
CA LEU A 657 59.05 -0.31 24.20
C LEU A 657 57.58 -0.56 23.83
N THR A 658 56.94 -1.59 24.41
CA THR A 658 55.51 -1.89 24.21
C THR A 658 54.64 -0.78 24.79
N ILE A 659 54.93 -0.26 25.98
CA ILE A 659 54.19 0.86 26.58
C ILE A 659 54.33 2.13 25.73
N LEU A 660 55.55 2.48 25.32
CA LEU A 660 55.79 3.64 24.43
C LEU A 660 55.14 3.45 23.06
N GLY A 661 55.15 2.23 22.53
CA GLY A 661 54.44 1.83 21.32
C GLY A 661 52.92 2.02 21.46
N ILE A 662 52.31 1.57 22.56
CA ILE A 662 50.88 1.75 22.84
C ILE A 662 50.51 3.24 22.90
N ILE A 663 51.30 4.05 23.61
CA ILE A 663 51.08 5.50 23.70
C ILE A 663 51.14 6.17 22.31
N LEU A 664 52.17 5.85 21.51
CA LEU A 664 52.26 6.35 20.13
C LEU A 664 51.11 5.82 19.26
N GLY A 665 50.70 4.56 19.46
CA GLY A 665 49.60 3.92 18.75
C GLY A 665 48.26 4.59 19.02
N TYR A 666 48.00 5.07 20.24
CA TYR A 666 46.82 5.88 20.51
C TYR A 666 46.85 7.23 19.80
N ILE A 667 48.01 7.89 19.70
CA ILE A 667 48.15 9.16 18.97
C ILE A 667 47.88 8.92 17.48
N LEU A 668 48.55 7.95 16.87
CA LEU A 668 48.39 7.60 15.45
C LEU A 668 46.98 7.09 15.14
N GLY A 669 46.43 6.22 15.99
CA GLY A 669 45.09 5.66 15.85
C GLY A 669 43.98 6.70 16.02
N TYR A 670 44.16 7.69 16.90
CA TYR A 670 43.23 8.82 17.01
C TYR A 670 43.29 9.75 15.80
N ILE A 671 44.49 10.00 15.25
CA ILE A 671 44.64 10.75 13.98
C ILE A 671 43.94 9.99 12.85
N MET A 672 44.16 8.68 12.73
CA MET A 672 43.54 7.84 11.70
C MET A 672 42.01 7.79 11.86
N LEU A 673 41.50 7.60 13.08
CA LEU A 673 40.06 7.68 13.39
C LEU A 673 39.48 9.01 12.95
N ARG A 674 40.12 10.13 13.29
CA ARG A 674 39.63 11.47 12.97
C ARG A 674 39.68 11.77 11.47
N TYR A 675 40.65 11.21 10.74
CA TYR A 675 40.69 11.29 9.29
C TYR A 675 39.55 10.49 8.66
N VAL A 676 39.47 9.19 8.96
CA VAL A 676 38.46 8.26 8.44
C VAL A 676 37.04 8.73 8.73
N LEU A 677 36.75 9.21 9.96
CA LEU A 677 35.44 9.75 10.33
C LEU A 677 35.01 10.99 9.53
N ASN A 678 35.94 11.76 8.95
CA ASN A 678 35.59 12.90 8.10
C ASN A 678 35.46 12.53 6.61
N VAL A 679 36.01 11.38 6.20
CA VAL A 679 35.98 10.91 4.80
C VAL A 679 34.84 9.92 4.56
N VAL A 680 34.54 9.05 5.53
CA VAL A 680 33.54 7.97 5.38
C VAL A 680 32.13 8.39 5.78
N ALA A 681 31.99 9.49 6.52
CA ALA A 681 30.68 9.99 6.96
C ALA A 681 29.80 10.33 5.73
N PRO A 682 28.64 9.67 5.55
CA PRO A 682 27.74 9.97 4.45
C PRO A 682 27.14 11.37 4.56
N ASP A 683 26.66 11.92 3.44
CA ASP A 683 25.96 13.21 3.46
C ASP A 683 24.70 13.16 4.36
N GLY A 684 24.48 14.23 5.11
CA GLY A 684 23.49 14.28 6.19
C GLY A 684 23.84 13.50 7.45
N ILE A 685 24.97 12.79 7.53
CA ILE A 685 25.38 12.06 8.75
C ILE A 685 26.68 12.63 9.30
N PHE A 686 26.62 13.16 10.52
CA PHE A 686 27.82 13.43 11.29
C PHE A 686 28.06 12.27 12.26
N ILE A 687 29.27 11.70 12.30
CA ILE A 687 29.60 10.61 13.22
C ILE A 687 30.28 11.18 14.48
N SER A 688 29.85 10.73 15.65
CA SER A 688 30.43 11.10 16.95
C SER A 688 31.88 10.68 17.05
N ASN A 689 32.80 11.63 17.22
CA ASN A 689 34.24 11.36 17.39
C ASN A 689 34.64 11.06 18.84
N LYS A 690 33.72 10.56 19.66
CA LYS A 690 33.92 10.31 21.09
C LYS A 690 34.57 8.94 21.30
N THR A 691 35.82 8.95 21.76
CA THR A 691 36.53 7.74 22.18
C THR A 691 36.12 7.36 23.61
N HIS A 692 35.98 6.07 23.88
CA HIS A 692 35.66 5.56 25.22
C HIS A 692 36.90 4.92 25.85
N LEU A 693 36.95 4.89 27.18
CA LEU A 693 38.05 4.26 27.91
C LEU A 693 38.16 2.76 27.58
N SER A 694 37.04 2.10 27.25
CA SER A 694 36.99 0.72 26.74
C SER A 694 37.88 0.51 25.52
N SER A 695 37.82 1.40 24.52
CA SER A 695 38.57 1.26 23.26
C SER A 695 40.09 1.33 23.52
N TYR A 696 40.52 2.19 24.45
CA TYR A 696 41.92 2.23 24.93
C TYR A 696 42.29 0.95 25.69
N VAL A 697 41.52 0.58 26.73
CA VAL A 697 41.83 -0.56 27.61
C VAL A 697 41.89 -1.88 26.84
N ILE A 698 40.92 -2.14 25.94
CA ILE A 698 40.87 -3.37 25.15
C ILE A 698 42.05 -3.46 24.18
N SER A 699 42.38 -2.37 23.47
CA SER A 699 43.51 -2.37 22.53
C SER A 699 44.87 -2.48 23.24
N ALA A 700 45.07 -1.83 24.38
CA ALA A 700 46.26 -2.06 25.22
C ALA A 700 46.31 -3.49 25.76
N PHE A 701 45.19 -4.02 26.26
CA PHE A 701 45.13 -5.38 26.79
C PHE A 701 45.51 -6.40 25.72
N ILE A 702 44.95 -6.31 24.51
CA ILE A 702 45.31 -7.19 23.38
C ILE A 702 46.80 -7.06 23.07
N THR A 703 47.35 -5.86 22.91
CA THR A 703 48.78 -5.66 22.61
C THR A 703 49.70 -6.22 23.71
N LEU A 704 49.38 -5.96 24.99
CA LEU A 704 50.14 -6.47 26.14
C LEU A 704 50.03 -8.00 26.26
N PHE A 705 48.84 -8.55 26.05
CA PHE A 705 48.58 -9.99 26.07
C PHE A 705 49.32 -10.70 24.94
N THR A 706 49.32 -10.17 23.71
CA THR A 706 50.12 -10.70 22.60
C THR A 706 51.62 -10.63 22.91
N SER A 707 52.09 -9.50 23.46
CA SER A 707 53.49 -9.36 23.90
C SER A 707 53.87 -10.38 25.00
N PHE A 708 52.93 -10.71 25.89
CA PHE A 708 53.09 -11.69 26.96
C PHE A 708 53.05 -13.14 26.46
N LEU A 709 52.17 -13.48 25.52
CA LEU A 709 52.18 -14.80 24.85
C LEU A 709 53.52 -15.04 24.14
N ILE A 710 54.03 -14.02 23.45
CA ILE A 710 55.34 -14.09 22.78
C ILE A 710 56.48 -14.19 23.81
N MET A 711 56.34 -13.59 25.00
CA MET A 711 57.24 -13.82 26.14
C MET A 711 57.27 -15.29 26.57
N ILE A 712 56.12 -15.95 26.67
CA ILE A 712 56.05 -17.37 27.05
C ILE A 712 56.74 -18.24 25.98
N ILE A 713 56.42 -18.04 24.70
CA ILE A 713 57.02 -18.77 23.57
C ILE A 713 58.55 -18.66 23.59
N VAL A 714 59.06 -17.44 23.77
CA VAL A 714 60.49 -17.16 23.79
C VAL A 714 61.16 -17.64 25.08
N HIS A 715 60.49 -17.60 26.24
CA HIS A 715 61.02 -18.17 27.48
C HIS A 715 61.36 -19.66 27.34
N PHE A 716 60.47 -20.44 26.72
CA PHE A 716 60.73 -21.85 26.43
C PHE A 716 61.89 -22.06 25.45
N LYS A 717 62.03 -21.18 24.45
CA LYS A 717 63.17 -21.17 23.51
C LYS A 717 64.49 -20.86 24.24
N LEU A 718 64.52 -19.86 25.12
CA LEU A 718 65.68 -19.48 25.93
C LEU A 718 66.14 -20.58 26.90
N LYS A 719 65.19 -21.31 27.53
CA LYS A 719 65.52 -22.43 28.44
C LYS A 719 66.38 -23.48 27.74
N LYS A 720 66.07 -23.78 26.48
CA LYS A 720 66.74 -24.79 25.63
C LYS A 720 68.06 -24.33 24.98
N ILE A 721 68.51 -23.08 25.17
CA ILE A 721 69.80 -22.62 24.59
C ILE A 721 70.97 -23.33 25.28
N ASN A 722 71.79 -24.01 24.47
CA ASN A 722 73.07 -24.60 24.85
C ASN A 722 74.09 -23.48 25.13
N MET A 723 74.68 -23.49 26.33
CA MET A 723 75.62 -22.46 26.78
C MET A 723 76.97 -22.56 26.07
N ALA A 724 77.49 -23.79 25.89
CA ALA A 724 78.78 -24.02 25.25
C ALA A 724 78.77 -23.57 23.78
N GLU A 725 77.70 -23.90 23.05
CA GLU A 725 77.52 -23.51 21.64
C GLU A 725 77.40 -21.98 21.47
N ALA A 726 76.70 -21.31 22.39
CA ALA A 726 76.55 -19.86 22.35
C ALA A 726 77.85 -19.09 22.65
N MET A 727 78.79 -19.69 23.38
CA MET A 727 80.12 -19.13 23.60
C MET A 727 81.10 -19.46 22.46
N LYS A 728 81.06 -20.69 21.90
CA LYS A 728 81.90 -21.12 20.77
C LYS A 728 81.70 -20.34 19.46
N ALA A 729 80.57 -19.65 19.28
CA ALA A 729 80.27 -18.89 18.06
C ALA A 729 81.08 -17.57 17.94
N GLY A 730 82.41 -17.62 18.08
CA GLY A 730 83.30 -16.47 18.00
C GLY A 730 84.78 -16.72 18.30
N GLU A 731 85.23 -17.97 18.23
CA GLU A 731 86.60 -18.30 17.82
C GLU A 731 86.60 -18.47 16.29
#